data_AF-A0AAU1GTN1-F1
#
_entry.id   AF-A0AAU1GTN1-F1
#
_cell.length_a   1.000
_cell.length_b   1.000
_cell.length_c   1.000
_cell.angle_alpha   90.00
_cell.angle_beta   90.00
_cell.angle_gamma   90.00
#
_symmetry.space_group_name_H-M   'P 1'
#
loop_
_entity.id
_entity.type
_entity.pdbx_description
1 polymer ?
#
loop_
_entity_poly.entity_id
_entity_poly.type
_entity_poly.pdbx_seq_one_letter_code
_entity_poly.pdbx_strand_id
1 'polypeptide(L)'
;MRLTRRSHLLAAATSLVAVPLALCAVPAVAVTGPASAASDTTHAYTAQIVVGANDRGCSGVLVDSEWLLTAASCFVADPAQGLSVAAGVPTSNVTATIGRTDLTSTSGAQRKIVELVPRTDRDVVLARLDRPVTDVAPATLATAAPAAGEELKFAGYGRTKDEWAPLNLHTGTYTVDSAAATTAAVTGKDAAACMGDSGGPVLRGTGATAQLVALNSQSFQGGCFGIDETQTSTAGVTARVDDLKSWIDSKVGATAITDFNGDGVEDIAVADAKATVGGKAGAGLVRIVYGAGKGIAQIDQNLDWVTGTSETNDGFGEALATVDYNQDGYTDLVVAAPGQAASGAAGAGVVDILFGGAGGLGTGAVKSQHLEQGTGTGAISVSSSEAGDNMGKSVAAGTTAAGRPWILIGIPGESVDTAAAAGMAFYVYGDTSRSLHQDLPVGVPGAPEAGDRFGASVSGDGNFFAIGAPGEDLDASADAGQVALFSHTLDADGRPTSIGGVVQGSDGVTGSAETGDEFGAALAMTAYRASATAGADTSMLAIGSPGETTTAGGAEKVDAGRAVLVRINADSTWTYLRELRQGEADDTVSGTSEANDRMGESLTAINTAPREVATTASLLVAVGTPGEAIGTETQSGAIHVFSMLGAAGDNDLWIEAGDGDGIPGTSKAGQRLGESIHFTGTHLYAGLPYGPSTYGALYALPVGNVIPGGPDGTVTTYQPGTGGLPATGSTFGSAAR
;
A
#
# COMPACT_ATOMS: atom_id res chain seq x y z
N MET A 1 -24.54 114.01 32.85
CA MET A 1 -24.59 113.59 34.27
C MET A 1 -25.36 112.28 34.33
N ARG A 2 -24.93 111.39 35.22
CA ARG A 2 -25.22 109.95 35.30
C ARG A 2 -26.71 109.55 35.47
N LEU A 3 -27.00 108.33 34.97
CA LEU A 3 -27.96 107.28 35.44
C LEU A 3 -29.46 107.53 35.13
N THR A 4 -30.31 106.56 34.74
CA THR A 4 -30.37 105.12 35.05
C THR A 4 -31.32 104.33 34.12
N ARG A 5 -31.09 103.01 34.01
CA ARG A 5 -31.72 101.94 33.19
C ARG A 5 -33.14 101.49 33.61
N ARG A 6 -33.87 100.80 32.70
CA ARG A 6 -34.32 99.38 32.85
C ARG A 6 -34.97 98.74 31.59
N SER A 7 -34.45 97.55 31.23
CA SER A 7 -35.07 96.28 30.69
C SER A 7 -35.98 96.30 29.45
N HIS A 8 -35.87 95.38 28.46
CA HIS A 8 -36.02 93.91 28.51
C HIS A 8 -35.28 93.13 27.39
N LEU A 9 -35.16 91.81 27.63
CA LEU A 9 -34.41 90.76 26.92
C LEU A 9 -34.91 90.37 25.51
N LEU A 10 -34.00 89.80 24.69
CA LEU A 10 -34.27 88.61 23.87
C LEU A 10 -32.98 87.80 23.58
N ALA A 11 -33.15 86.50 23.35
CA ALA A 11 -32.19 85.40 23.45
C ALA A 11 -31.15 85.26 22.32
N ALA A 12 -30.04 84.56 22.59
CA ALA A 12 -29.12 84.03 21.59
C ALA A 12 -28.65 82.61 21.95
N ALA A 13 -28.70 81.72 20.95
CA ALA A 13 -28.32 80.32 21.00
C ALA A 13 -26.78 80.13 21.04
N THR A 14 -26.32 79.17 21.83
CA THR A 14 -24.92 78.75 21.93
C THR A 14 -24.62 77.58 20.99
N SER A 15 -23.67 77.78 20.08
CA SER A 15 -23.00 76.76 19.27
C SER A 15 -21.90 76.06 20.09
N LEU A 16 -21.94 74.72 20.15
CA LEU A 16 -20.84 73.91 20.67
C LEU A 16 -19.79 73.68 19.56
N VAL A 17 -18.53 73.97 19.87
CA VAL A 17 -17.35 73.67 19.06
C VAL A 17 -16.91 72.23 19.39
N ALA A 18 -16.83 71.37 18.38
CA ALA A 18 -16.25 70.03 18.49
C ALA A 18 -14.72 70.12 18.49
N VAL A 19 -14.10 69.60 19.55
CA VAL A 19 -12.65 69.38 19.64
C VAL A 19 -12.32 68.04 18.96
N PRO A 20 -11.33 67.96 18.06
CA PRO A 20 -10.91 66.69 17.51
C PRO A 20 -10.16 65.89 18.58
N LEU A 21 -10.73 64.77 19.02
CA LEU A 21 -9.99 63.71 19.71
C LEU A 21 -8.98 63.13 18.72
N ALA A 22 -7.70 63.37 18.96
CA ALA A 22 -6.64 62.59 18.34
C ALA A 22 -6.70 61.16 18.90
N LEU A 23 -7.28 60.23 18.14
CA LEU A 23 -7.10 58.80 18.39
C LEU A 23 -5.61 58.49 18.17
N CYS A 24 -4.88 58.21 19.24
CA CYS A 24 -3.60 57.54 19.14
C CYS A 24 -3.87 56.13 18.60
N ALA A 25 -3.48 55.85 17.36
CA ALA A 25 -3.41 54.49 16.87
C ALA A 25 -2.42 53.73 17.76
N VAL A 26 -2.92 52.70 18.44
CA VAL A 26 -2.06 51.75 19.14
C VAL A 26 -1.19 51.09 18.06
N PRO A 27 0.16 51.04 18.20
CA PRO A 27 0.98 50.33 17.23
C PRO A 27 0.50 48.89 17.15
N ALA A 28 0.34 48.39 15.92
CA ALA A 28 -0.01 46.99 15.66
C ALA A 28 0.99 46.11 16.41
N VAL A 29 0.50 45.37 17.40
CA VAL A 29 1.32 44.43 18.14
C VAL A 29 1.38 43.18 17.29
N ALA A 30 2.55 42.83 16.76
CA ALA A 30 2.77 41.45 16.36
C ALA A 30 2.92 40.63 17.61
N VAL A 31 1.92 39.80 17.89
CA VAL A 31 2.03 38.67 18.79
C VAL A 31 1.38 37.53 18.05
N THR A 32 2.18 36.61 17.53
CA THR A 32 1.73 35.22 17.39
C THR A 32 1.15 34.84 18.74
N GLY A 33 -0.09 34.34 18.80
CA GLY A 33 -0.72 33.96 20.06
C GLY A 33 0.20 33.09 20.93
N PRO A 34 -0.09 32.99 22.24
CA PRO A 34 0.80 32.32 23.18
C PRO A 34 1.20 30.95 22.65
N ALA A 35 2.47 30.58 22.84
CA ALA A 35 2.94 29.23 22.54
C ALA A 35 1.97 28.23 23.16
N SER A 36 1.48 27.29 22.36
CA SER A 36 0.66 26.20 22.88
C SER A 36 1.46 25.43 23.93
N ALA A 37 0.82 25.09 25.04
CA ALA A 37 1.48 24.26 26.04
C ALA A 37 1.89 22.91 25.42
N ALA A 38 3.03 22.36 25.83
CA ALA A 38 3.51 21.06 25.33
C ALA A 38 2.50 19.91 25.55
N SER A 39 1.58 20.05 26.52
CA SER A 39 0.51 19.09 26.80
C SER A 39 -0.79 19.36 26.03
N ASP A 40 -0.88 20.43 25.24
CA ASP A 40 -2.07 20.80 24.49
C ASP A 40 -2.20 19.94 23.22
N THR A 41 -3.21 19.09 23.17
CA THR A 41 -3.47 18.21 22.02
C THR A 41 -4.55 18.75 21.08
N THR A 42 -5.05 19.98 21.31
CA THR A 42 -6.17 20.57 20.54
C THR A 42 -5.89 20.68 19.04
N HIS A 43 -4.62 20.81 18.68
CA HIS A 43 -4.13 20.99 17.30
C HIS A 43 -3.12 19.92 16.90
N ALA A 44 -3.20 18.72 17.49
CA ALA A 44 -2.25 17.63 17.26
C ALA A 44 -2.11 17.22 15.77
N TYR A 45 -3.15 17.40 14.96
CA TYR A 45 -3.10 17.19 13.51
C TYR A 45 -2.20 18.19 12.75
N THR A 46 -1.72 19.26 13.41
CA THR A 46 -0.88 20.26 12.76
C THR A 46 0.55 19.74 12.63
N ALA A 47 1.04 19.69 11.40
CA ALA A 47 2.37 19.20 11.07
C ALA A 47 3.36 20.37 10.91
N GLN A 48 4.59 20.20 11.40
CA GLN A 48 5.74 20.95 10.87
C GLN A 48 6.26 20.20 9.65
N ILE A 49 6.49 20.90 8.54
CA ILE A 49 7.08 20.34 7.33
C ILE A 49 8.43 21.01 7.08
N VAL A 50 9.46 20.19 6.89
CA VAL A 50 10.83 20.63 6.59
C VAL A 50 11.24 20.07 5.24
N VAL A 51 11.53 20.94 4.28
CA VAL A 51 11.93 20.60 2.92
C VAL A 51 13.44 20.76 2.77
N GLY A 52 14.09 19.74 2.19
CA GLY A 52 15.52 19.73 1.94
C GLY A 52 16.34 19.66 3.23
N ALA A 53 17.56 20.20 3.21
CA ALA A 53 18.47 20.20 4.35
C ALA A 53 18.13 21.34 5.36
N ASN A 54 16.83 21.49 5.68
CA ASN A 54 16.23 22.66 6.32
C ASN A 54 16.21 23.92 5.43
N ASP A 55 16.09 23.72 4.12
CA ASP A 55 16.05 24.82 3.14
C ASP A 55 14.74 25.63 3.25
N ARG A 56 13.65 24.98 3.67
CA ARG A 56 12.36 25.63 3.93
C ARG A 56 11.58 24.93 5.04
N GLY A 57 11.03 25.73 5.95
CA GLY A 57 10.03 25.31 6.93
C GLY A 57 8.62 25.73 6.47
N CYS A 58 7.65 24.84 6.67
CA CYS A 58 6.24 25.04 6.41
C CYS A 58 5.41 24.38 7.51
N SER A 59 4.09 24.59 7.45
CA SER A 59 3.11 23.90 8.28
C SER A 59 2.19 23.04 7.41
N GLY A 60 1.46 22.10 8.02
CA GLY A 60 0.54 21.21 7.33
C GLY A 60 -0.54 20.67 8.25
N VAL A 61 -1.46 19.89 7.71
CA VAL A 61 -2.61 19.35 8.43
C VAL A 61 -2.83 17.88 8.07
N LEU A 62 -2.81 17.00 9.07
CA LEU A 62 -3.20 15.60 8.89
C LEU A 62 -4.70 15.51 8.59
N VAL A 63 -5.04 14.99 7.40
CA VAL A 63 -6.44 14.81 6.95
C VAL A 63 -6.82 13.35 6.75
N ASP A 64 -5.82 12.47 6.70
CA ASP A 64 -5.93 11.02 6.82
C ASP A 64 -4.70 10.49 7.53
N SER A 65 -4.73 9.26 8.05
CA SER A 65 -3.58 8.65 8.73
C SER A 65 -2.28 8.71 7.92
N GLU A 66 -2.35 8.71 6.59
CA GLU A 66 -1.18 8.75 5.70
C GLU A 66 -1.08 10.03 4.88
N TRP A 67 -1.96 11.02 5.08
CA TRP A 67 -2.01 12.19 4.19
C TRP A 67 -2.10 13.52 4.94
N LEU A 68 -1.22 14.44 4.53
CA LEU A 68 -1.25 15.83 4.91
C LEU A 68 -1.87 16.68 3.80
N LEU A 69 -2.63 17.71 4.17
CA LEU A 69 -2.82 18.90 3.34
C LEU A 69 -1.79 19.97 3.72
N THR A 70 -1.19 20.61 2.72
CA THR A 70 -0.31 21.76 2.92
C THR A 70 -0.30 22.65 1.67
N ALA A 71 0.47 23.73 1.69
CA ALA A 71 0.58 24.67 0.58
C ALA A 71 1.54 24.14 -0.50
N ALA A 72 1.16 24.24 -1.77
CA ALA A 72 2.02 23.88 -2.91
C ALA A 72 3.27 24.78 -2.98
N SER A 73 3.13 26.03 -2.53
CA SER A 73 4.23 26.99 -2.35
C SER A 73 5.37 26.48 -1.46
N CYS A 74 5.16 25.45 -0.64
CA CYS A 74 6.22 24.84 0.15
C CYS A 74 7.25 24.06 -0.69
N PHE A 75 6.88 23.61 -1.90
CA PHE A 75 7.68 22.68 -2.71
C PHE A 75 8.24 23.31 -3.99
N VAL A 76 8.05 24.61 -4.20
CA VAL A 76 8.59 25.36 -5.34
C VAL A 76 9.77 26.22 -4.93
N ALA A 77 10.76 26.39 -5.80
CA ALA A 77 11.94 27.21 -5.48
C ALA A 77 11.56 28.67 -5.14
N ASP A 78 10.72 29.29 -5.97
CA ASP A 78 10.24 30.66 -5.78
C ASP A 78 8.71 30.75 -5.96
N PRO A 79 7.93 30.77 -4.86
CA PRO A 79 6.47 30.87 -4.89
C PRO A 79 5.94 32.16 -5.53
N ALA A 80 6.76 33.21 -5.63
CA ALA A 80 6.36 34.46 -6.29
C ALA A 80 6.32 34.32 -7.83
N GLN A 81 7.01 33.32 -8.39
CA GLN A 81 7.07 33.08 -9.83
C GLN A 81 6.06 32.03 -10.32
N GLY A 82 5.55 31.19 -9.40
CA GLY A 82 4.52 30.20 -9.71
C GLY A 82 4.38 29.14 -8.62
N LEU A 83 3.27 28.41 -8.66
CA LEU A 83 2.91 27.37 -7.68
C LEU A 83 2.91 25.96 -8.29
N SER A 84 3.47 25.80 -9.50
CA SER A 84 3.48 24.51 -10.18
C SER A 84 4.44 23.55 -9.49
N VAL A 85 3.89 22.50 -8.90
CA VAL A 85 4.62 21.38 -8.29
C VAL A 85 4.43 20.16 -9.19
N ALA A 86 5.48 19.35 -9.37
CA ALA A 86 5.35 18.08 -10.05
C ALA A 86 4.61 17.08 -9.15
N ALA A 87 3.69 16.30 -9.72
CA ALA A 87 3.11 15.18 -9.01
C ALA A 87 4.13 14.04 -8.88
N GLY A 88 3.98 13.20 -7.85
CA GLY A 88 4.87 12.08 -7.56
C GLY A 88 5.83 12.37 -6.39
N VAL A 89 6.93 11.62 -6.32
CA VAL A 89 7.90 11.72 -5.21
C VAL A 89 8.58 13.10 -5.18
N PRO A 90 8.70 13.76 -4.00
CA PRO A 90 9.43 15.03 -3.89
C PRO A 90 10.88 14.95 -4.39
N THR A 91 11.36 15.99 -5.07
CA THR A 91 12.74 16.07 -5.58
C THR A 91 13.80 16.26 -4.49
N SER A 92 13.38 16.60 -3.27
CA SER A 92 14.22 16.79 -2.10
C SER A 92 13.62 16.01 -0.94
N ASN A 93 14.44 15.54 -0.01
CA ASN A 93 13.93 14.91 1.20
C ASN A 93 13.02 15.88 1.95
N VAL A 94 11.82 15.43 2.30
CA VAL A 94 10.87 16.23 3.07
C VAL A 94 10.43 15.45 4.29
N THR A 95 10.53 16.07 5.46
CA THR A 95 10.12 15.48 6.75
C THR A 95 8.92 16.23 7.29
N ALA A 96 7.94 15.49 7.81
CA ALA A 96 6.82 16.01 8.55
C ALA A 96 6.86 15.53 10.01
N THR A 97 6.67 16.45 10.96
CA THR A 97 6.52 16.15 12.39
C THR A 97 5.08 16.48 12.81
N ILE A 98 4.33 15.49 13.27
CA ILE A 98 2.88 15.55 13.55
C ILE A 98 2.63 15.13 15.01
N GLY A 99 1.61 15.70 15.65
CA GLY A 99 1.17 15.27 16.99
C GLY A 99 1.92 15.91 18.16
N ARG A 100 2.69 16.98 17.93
CA ARG A 100 3.54 17.63 18.95
C ARG A 100 3.34 19.13 18.94
N THR A 101 2.89 19.75 20.03
CA THR A 101 2.94 21.22 20.15
C THR A 101 4.33 21.73 20.52
N ASP A 102 5.17 20.89 21.11
CA ASP A 102 6.60 21.13 21.37
C ASP A 102 7.41 20.11 20.59
N LEU A 103 8.18 20.58 19.60
CA LEU A 103 8.98 19.75 18.70
C LEU A 103 10.15 19.04 19.40
N THR A 104 10.48 19.40 20.63
CA THR A 104 11.47 18.68 21.45
C THR A 104 10.90 17.43 22.12
N SER A 105 9.57 17.30 22.18
CA SER A 105 8.89 16.11 22.70
C SER A 105 8.97 14.93 21.73
N THR A 106 8.58 13.74 22.21
CA THR A 106 8.57 12.50 21.41
C THR A 106 7.15 12.02 21.03
N SER A 107 6.10 12.74 21.40
CA SER A 107 4.69 12.38 21.14
C SER A 107 4.37 12.31 19.64
N GLY A 108 3.33 11.62 19.18
CA GLY A 108 3.01 11.61 17.75
C GLY A 108 4.14 11.01 16.89
N ALA A 109 4.33 11.57 15.69
CA ALA A 109 5.09 10.93 14.64
C ALA A 109 6.00 11.88 13.87
N GLN A 110 7.19 11.39 13.49
CA GLN A 110 7.98 11.95 12.40
C GLN A 110 7.90 11.02 11.20
N ARG A 111 7.67 11.58 10.01
CA ARG A 111 7.44 10.86 8.75
C ARG A 111 8.16 11.54 7.61
N LYS A 112 8.52 10.79 6.57
CA LYS A 112 8.90 11.37 5.29
C LYS A 112 7.65 11.65 4.47
N ILE A 113 7.69 12.69 3.64
CA ILE A 113 6.70 12.87 2.57
C ILE A 113 7.27 12.21 1.32
N VAL A 114 6.51 11.27 0.75
CA VAL A 114 6.95 10.39 -0.34
C VAL A 114 6.11 10.53 -1.60
N GLU A 115 5.03 11.30 -1.56
CA GLU A 115 4.22 11.60 -2.74
C GLU A 115 3.57 12.97 -2.61
N LEU A 116 3.53 13.72 -3.70
CA LEU A 116 2.81 14.98 -3.84
C LEU A 116 1.72 14.87 -4.90
N VAL A 117 0.51 15.26 -4.54
CA VAL A 117 -0.64 15.37 -5.44
C VAL A 117 -1.10 16.83 -5.43
N PRO A 118 -0.59 17.68 -6.33
CA PRO A 118 -0.88 19.11 -6.33
C PRO A 118 -2.23 19.42 -6.95
N ARG A 119 -2.90 20.46 -6.42
CA ARG A 119 -4.00 21.14 -7.11
C ARG A 119 -3.42 22.09 -8.17
N THR A 120 -4.17 22.28 -9.24
CA THR A 120 -3.80 23.22 -10.32
C THR A 120 -4.52 24.57 -10.21
N ASP A 121 -5.57 24.65 -9.38
CA ASP A 121 -6.46 25.80 -9.25
C ASP A 121 -6.22 26.66 -8.00
N ARG A 122 -5.39 26.19 -7.06
CA ARG A 122 -5.10 26.88 -5.79
C ARG A 122 -3.82 26.35 -5.12
N ASP A 123 -3.32 27.10 -4.14
CA ASP A 123 -2.11 26.78 -3.38
C ASP A 123 -2.35 25.64 -2.37
N VAL A 124 -2.63 24.44 -2.88
CA VAL A 124 -2.90 23.24 -2.09
C VAL A 124 -2.21 22.04 -2.73
N VAL A 125 -1.56 21.23 -1.91
CA VAL A 125 -1.03 19.92 -2.27
C VAL A 125 -1.41 18.91 -1.20
N LEU A 126 -1.82 17.72 -1.64
CA LEU A 126 -1.94 16.57 -0.76
C LEU A 126 -0.58 15.86 -0.75
N ALA A 127 -0.08 15.53 0.43
CA ALA A 127 1.25 14.99 0.63
C ALA A 127 1.17 13.67 1.40
N ARG A 128 1.57 12.56 0.76
CA ARG A 128 1.53 11.22 1.37
C ARG A 128 2.74 10.99 2.26
N LEU A 129 2.50 10.38 3.41
CA LEU A 129 3.49 9.97 4.38
C LEU A 129 4.03 8.58 4.04
N ASP A 130 5.29 8.32 4.37
CA ASP A 130 5.93 7.01 4.22
C ASP A 130 5.33 5.92 5.13
N ARG A 131 4.65 6.33 6.21
CA ARG A 131 3.91 5.46 7.12
C ARG A 131 2.70 6.18 7.74
N PRO A 132 1.63 5.47 8.08
CA PRO A 132 0.52 6.03 8.84
C PRO A 132 0.93 6.62 10.19
N VAL A 133 0.21 7.66 10.60
CA VAL A 133 0.16 8.21 11.94
C VAL A 133 -1.09 7.67 12.61
N THR A 134 -0.90 6.77 13.59
CA THR A 134 -1.99 6.00 14.21
C THR A 134 -2.47 6.56 15.54
N ASP A 135 -1.73 7.48 16.15
CA ASP A 135 -1.98 8.06 17.47
C ASP A 135 -2.48 9.51 17.44
N VAL A 136 -2.70 10.06 16.24
CA VAL A 136 -3.22 11.41 16.02
C VAL A 136 -4.49 11.35 15.18
N ALA A 137 -5.59 11.89 15.71
CA ALA A 137 -6.84 12.00 14.96
C ALA A 137 -6.70 13.04 13.83
N PRO A 138 -7.04 12.69 12.57
CA PRO A 138 -7.04 13.64 11.47
C PRO A 138 -8.05 14.78 11.65
N ALA A 139 -7.78 15.93 11.04
CA ALA A 139 -8.67 17.08 11.04
C ALA A 139 -9.95 16.81 10.24
N THR A 140 -11.10 17.21 10.76
CA THR A 140 -12.37 17.13 10.03
C THR A 140 -12.47 18.30 9.04
N LEU A 141 -12.75 18.03 7.77
CA LEU A 141 -12.97 19.09 6.78
C LEU A 141 -14.31 19.79 7.00
N ALA A 142 -14.32 21.11 6.81
CA ALA A 142 -15.55 21.88 6.70
C ALA A 142 -16.25 21.56 5.37
N THR A 143 -17.58 21.70 5.34
CA THR A 143 -18.40 21.53 4.13
C THR A 143 -18.97 22.85 3.60
N ALA A 144 -18.57 23.97 4.21
CA ALA A 144 -19.07 25.30 3.87
C ALA A 144 -17.93 26.31 3.86
N ALA A 145 -17.95 27.18 2.85
CA ALA A 145 -17.03 28.29 2.67
C ALA A 145 -16.94 29.18 3.93
N PRO A 146 -15.81 29.86 4.15
CA PRO A 146 -15.71 30.90 5.17
C PRO A 146 -16.62 32.08 4.80
N ALA A 147 -17.34 32.63 5.78
CA ALA A 147 -18.23 33.77 5.58
C ALA A 147 -17.54 35.10 5.93
N ALA A 148 -17.83 36.17 5.20
CA ALA A 148 -17.30 37.50 5.55
C ALA A 148 -17.72 37.91 6.98
N GLY A 149 -16.77 38.39 7.77
CA GLY A 149 -16.92 38.72 9.18
C GLY A 149 -16.79 37.52 10.13
N GLU A 150 -16.62 36.30 9.63
CA GLU A 150 -16.36 35.12 10.46
C GLU A 150 -14.98 35.20 11.12
N GLU A 151 -14.90 34.77 12.39
CA GLU A 151 -13.62 34.60 13.09
C GLU A 151 -13.12 33.16 12.94
N LEU A 152 -11.91 33.00 12.42
CA LEU A 152 -11.26 31.71 12.22
C LEU A 152 -9.96 31.64 13.00
N LYS A 153 -9.64 30.48 13.58
CA LYS A 153 -8.36 30.26 14.24
C LYS A 153 -7.35 29.66 13.28
N PHE A 154 -6.11 30.09 13.30
CA PHE A 154 -5.03 29.41 12.59
C PHE A 154 -3.97 28.89 13.55
N ALA A 155 -3.23 27.87 13.11
CA ALA A 155 -2.07 27.36 13.83
C ALA A 155 -0.89 27.10 12.88
N GLY A 156 0.33 27.10 13.40
CA GLY A 156 1.53 26.80 12.62
C GLY A 156 2.84 26.91 13.40
N TYR A 157 3.92 26.52 12.73
CA TYR A 157 5.31 26.59 13.22
C TYR A 157 6.11 27.68 12.50
N GLY A 158 5.43 28.68 11.94
CA GLY A 158 6.07 29.84 11.34
C GLY A 158 6.76 30.71 12.36
N ARG A 159 7.58 31.64 11.86
CA ARG A 159 8.30 32.63 12.68
C ARG A 159 7.36 33.32 13.66
N THR A 160 7.90 33.69 14.82
CA THR A 160 7.19 34.61 15.73
C THR A 160 7.68 36.04 15.50
N LYS A 161 7.32 36.96 16.39
CA LYS A 161 7.94 38.30 16.44
C LYS A 161 9.45 38.22 16.72
N ASP A 162 9.84 37.31 17.62
CA ASP A 162 11.16 37.29 18.24
C ASP A 162 11.99 36.05 17.88
N GLU A 163 11.38 35.03 17.28
CA GLU A 163 12.02 33.75 16.95
C GLU A 163 11.97 33.44 15.45
N TRP A 164 13.13 33.08 14.88
CA TRP A 164 13.27 32.69 13.47
C TRP A 164 12.73 31.29 13.15
N ALA A 165 12.80 30.36 14.10
CA ALA A 165 12.36 28.98 13.94
C ALA A 165 11.87 28.46 15.31
N PRO A 166 10.63 28.77 15.70
CA PRO A 166 10.12 28.36 17.00
C PRO A 166 10.00 26.84 17.08
N LEU A 167 10.24 26.31 18.29
CA LEU A 167 10.06 24.89 18.60
C LEU A 167 8.62 24.58 19.03
N ASN A 168 7.83 25.60 19.30
CA ASN A 168 6.45 25.46 19.76
C ASN A 168 5.47 25.83 18.66
N LEU A 169 4.32 25.16 18.65
CA LEU A 169 3.16 25.54 17.85
C LEU A 169 2.59 26.86 18.38
N HIS A 170 2.28 27.77 17.46
CA HIS A 170 1.60 29.02 17.75
C HIS A 170 0.23 29.06 17.10
N THR A 171 -0.66 29.87 17.69
CA THR A 171 -2.02 30.08 17.18
C THR A 171 -2.34 31.55 17.01
N GLY A 172 -3.33 31.86 16.19
CA GLY A 172 -3.83 33.23 16.00
C GLY A 172 -5.26 33.23 15.49
N THR A 173 -5.84 34.42 15.36
CA THR A 173 -7.22 34.63 14.96
C THR A 173 -7.30 35.54 13.74
N TYR A 174 -7.99 35.10 12.71
CA TYR A 174 -8.39 35.90 11.56
C TYR A 174 -9.82 36.38 11.68
N THR A 175 -10.09 37.56 11.12
CA THR A 175 -11.42 37.91 10.59
C THR A 175 -11.41 37.69 9.08
N VAL A 176 -12.44 37.04 8.55
CA VAL A 176 -12.59 36.85 7.10
C VAL A 176 -13.10 38.14 6.47
N ASP A 177 -12.34 38.70 5.52
CA ASP A 177 -12.72 39.92 4.81
C ASP A 177 -13.65 39.60 3.64
N SER A 178 -13.31 38.58 2.86
CA SER A 178 -14.11 38.09 1.74
C SER A 178 -13.69 36.68 1.34
N ALA A 179 -14.58 35.94 0.67
CA ALA A 179 -14.30 34.62 0.13
C ALA A 179 -14.49 34.62 -1.40
N ALA A 180 -13.46 34.18 -2.12
CA ALA A 180 -13.50 33.86 -3.54
C ALA A 180 -13.71 32.35 -3.73
N ALA A 181 -13.77 31.85 -4.96
CA ALA A 181 -14.03 30.43 -5.25
C ALA A 181 -13.02 29.48 -4.58
N THR A 182 -11.72 29.80 -4.62
CA THR A 182 -10.65 28.92 -4.15
C THR A 182 -9.82 29.50 -2.99
N THR A 183 -10.07 30.75 -2.62
CA THR A 183 -9.33 31.48 -1.58
C THR A 183 -10.25 32.31 -0.71
N ALA A 184 -9.75 32.76 0.44
CA ALA A 184 -10.37 33.79 1.25
C ALA A 184 -9.33 34.84 1.65
N ALA A 185 -9.71 36.11 1.56
CA ALA A 185 -8.94 37.21 2.12
C ALA A 185 -9.26 37.32 3.61
N VAL A 186 -8.21 37.44 4.42
CA VAL A 186 -8.32 37.47 5.88
C VAL A 186 -7.45 38.58 6.45
N THR A 187 -7.85 39.11 7.61
CA THR A 187 -7.04 40.06 8.38
C THR A 187 -6.85 39.54 9.79
N GLY A 188 -5.59 39.45 10.23
CA GLY A 188 -5.22 39.04 11.58
C GLY A 188 -5.75 39.99 12.64
N LYS A 189 -6.54 39.47 13.59
CA LYS A 189 -7.13 40.22 14.71
C LYS A 189 -6.14 40.45 15.84
N ASP A 190 -5.34 39.43 16.14
CA ASP A 190 -4.31 39.40 17.17
C ASP A 190 -2.91 39.11 16.61
N ALA A 191 -2.83 38.35 15.51
CA ALA A 191 -1.59 37.91 14.88
C ALA A 191 -1.67 37.90 13.34
N ALA A 192 -0.56 38.15 12.65
CA ALA A 192 -0.38 37.76 11.25
C ALA A 192 0.17 36.33 11.19
N ALA A 193 -0.14 35.56 10.14
CA ALA A 193 0.69 34.41 9.79
C ALA A 193 2.05 34.89 9.28
N CYS A 194 3.10 34.14 9.61
CA CYS A 194 4.48 34.45 9.28
C CYS A 194 5.07 33.39 8.33
N MET A 195 6.25 33.68 7.76
CA MET A 195 7.01 32.66 7.01
C MET A 195 7.14 31.37 7.84
N GLY A 196 6.73 30.25 7.26
CA GLY A 196 6.65 28.93 7.89
C GLY A 196 5.26 28.50 8.35
N ASP A 197 4.29 29.43 8.43
CA ASP A 197 2.89 29.09 8.70
C ASP A 197 2.13 28.62 7.45
N SER A 198 2.70 28.83 6.25
CA SER A 198 2.11 28.36 4.99
C SER A 198 1.80 26.87 5.05
N GLY A 199 0.59 26.50 4.66
CA GLY A 199 0.02 25.16 4.76
C GLY A 199 -0.60 24.81 6.11
N GLY A 200 -0.43 25.64 7.14
CA GLY A 200 -1.02 25.44 8.47
C GLY A 200 -2.55 25.55 8.47
N PRO A 201 -3.24 24.89 9.42
CA PRO A 201 -4.69 24.82 9.44
C PRO A 201 -5.33 26.18 9.74
N VAL A 202 -6.45 26.47 9.09
CA VAL A 202 -7.39 27.55 9.42
C VAL A 202 -8.76 26.93 9.73
N LEU A 203 -9.22 27.16 10.95
CA LEU A 203 -10.24 26.37 11.64
C LEU A 203 -11.46 27.22 12.00
N ARG A 204 -12.63 26.64 11.78
CA ARG A 204 -13.91 27.11 12.32
C ARG A 204 -14.22 26.34 13.60
N GLY A 205 -14.63 27.05 14.65
CA GLY A 205 -14.94 26.45 15.95
C GLY A 205 -13.71 26.14 16.79
N THR A 206 -13.88 25.33 17.84
CA THR A 206 -12.82 25.01 18.82
C THR A 206 -12.92 23.57 19.32
N GLY A 207 -11.81 23.03 19.82
CA GLY A 207 -11.79 21.69 20.42
C GLY A 207 -12.11 20.59 19.41
N ALA A 208 -12.77 19.53 19.88
CA ALA A 208 -13.10 18.36 19.07
C ALA A 208 -14.07 18.64 17.90
N THR A 209 -14.78 19.77 17.91
CA THR A 209 -15.71 20.15 16.83
C THR A 209 -15.09 21.11 15.82
N ALA A 210 -13.79 21.40 15.94
CA ALA A 210 -13.09 22.28 15.00
C ALA A 210 -13.09 21.66 13.59
N GLN A 211 -13.39 22.48 12.58
CA GLN A 211 -13.40 22.06 11.18
C GLN A 211 -12.35 22.83 10.40
N LEU A 212 -11.57 22.14 9.56
CA LEU A 212 -10.61 22.72 8.63
C LEU A 212 -11.34 23.41 7.47
N VAL A 213 -11.27 24.73 7.41
CA VAL A 213 -11.94 25.55 6.38
C VAL A 213 -10.96 25.97 5.29
N ALA A 214 -9.71 26.24 5.65
CA ALA A 214 -8.68 26.66 4.73
C ALA A 214 -7.27 26.31 5.24
N LEU A 215 -6.25 26.51 4.39
CA LEU A 215 -4.84 26.50 4.76
C LEU A 215 -4.27 27.92 4.65
N ASN A 216 -3.36 28.29 5.54
CA ASN A 216 -2.56 29.50 5.37
C ASN A 216 -1.79 29.44 4.04
N SER A 217 -1.81 30.51 3.23
CA SER A 217 -1.07 30.55 1.96
C SER A 217 -0.15 31.76 1.89
N GLN A 218 -0.71 32.98 1.87
CA GLN A 218 0.05 34.23 1.74
C GLN A 218 -0.22 35.15 2.92
N SER A 219 0.75 36.00 3.25
CA SER A 219 0.64 36.99 4.33
C SER A 219 1.51 38.20 4.05
N PHE A 220 1.05 39.38 4.47
CA PHE A 220 1.87 40.60 4.51
C PHE A 220 2.89 40.62 5.66
N GLN A 221 2.77 39.67 6.60
CA GLN A 221 3.74 39.38 7.68
C GLN A 221 4.01 40.55 8.63
N GLY A 222 3.03 41.42 8.85
CA GLY A 222 3.15 42.58 9.74
C GLY A 222 3.67 42.20 11.14
N GLY A 223 4.90 42.62 11.43
CA GLY A 223 5.63 42.41 12.68
C GLY A 223 6.14 40.98 12.96
N CYS A 224 6.18 40.11 11.95
CA CYS A 224 6.96 38.87 12.00
C CYS A 224 8.46 39.16 12.06
N PHE A 225 9.25 38.22 12.61
CA PHE A 225 10.70 38.35 12.71
C PHE A 225 11.35 38.59 11.34
N GLY A 226 12.19 39.62 11.26
CA GLY A 226 12.95 39.98 10.06
C GLY A 226 12.16 40.74 9.00
N ILE A 227 10.90 41.09 9.26
CA ILE A 227 10.10 41.98 8.41
C ILE A 227 10.32 43.43 8.84
N ASP A 228 10.38 44.34 7.87
CA ASP A 228 10.53 45.78 8.10
C ASP A 228 9.42 46.27 9.04
N GLU A 229 9.78 46.98 10.11
CA GLU A 229 8.84 47.47 11.13
C GLU A 229 7.77 48.43 10.56
N THR A 230 8.01 49.02 9.37
CA THR A 230 7.02 49.84 8.67
C THR A 230 5.93 49.02 8.00
N GLN A 231 6.18 47.73 7.72
CA GLN A 231 5.16 46.79 7.29
C GLN A 231 4.35 46.33 8.51
N THR A 232 3.13 46.84 8.63
CA THR A 232 2.25 46.62 9.79
C THR A 232 0.98 45.82 9.43
N SER A 233 0.79 45.47 8.16
CA SER A 233 -0.41 44.76 7.71
C SER A 233 -0.41 43.31 8.20
N THR A 234 -1.47 42.91 8.89
CA THR A 234 -1.75 41.52 9.27
C THR A 234 -2.64 40.80 8.27
N ALA A 235 -2.91 41.43 7.12
CA ALA A 235 -3.71 40.83 6.06
C ALA A 235 -3.01 39.64 5.40
N GLY A 236 -3.79 38.70 4.89
CA GLY A 236 -3.31 37.49 4.24
C GLY A 236 -4.37 36.85 3.35
N VAL A 237 -3.98 35.73 2.75
CA VAL A 237 -4.82 34.90 1.90
C VAL A 237 -4.71 33.47 2.36
N THR A 238 -5.85 32.81 2.50
CA THR A 238 -5.95 31.39 2.83
C THR A 238 -6.52 30.61 1.65
N ALA A 239 -6.00 29.42 1.37
CA ALA A 239 -6.51 28.53 0.33
C ALA A 239 -7.66 27.67 0.88
N ARG A 240 -8.84 27.76 0.27
CA ARG A 240 -10.06 27.07 0.75
C ARG A 240 -9.98 25.57 0.51
N VAL A 241 -10.47 24.79 1.49
CA VAL A 241 -10.51 23.31 1.42
C VAL A 241 -11.93 22.73 1.51
N ASP A 242 -12.95 23.57 1.70
CA ASP A 242 -14.33 23.12 1.96
C ASP A 242 -14.99 22.38 0.77
N ASP A 243 -14.46 22.55 -0.43
CA ASP A 243 -14.87 21.87 -1.67
C ASP A 243 -13.94 20.72 -2.08
N LEU A 244 -12.93 20.38 -1.26
CA LEU A 244 -11.89 19.41 -1.64
C LEU A 244 -12.17 17.97 -1.19
N LYS A 245 -13.22 17.70 -0.41
CA LYS A 245 -13.48 16.36 0.15
C LYS A 245 -13.49 15.26 -0.92
N SER A 246 -14.22 15.45 -2.02
CA SER A 246 -14.27 14.45 -3.10
C SER A 246 -12.91 14.20 -3.76
N TRP A 247 -12.06 15.22 -3.86
CA TRP A 247 -10.71 15.07 -4.41
C TRP A 247 -9.79 14.34 -3.43
N ILE A 248 -9.89 14.63 -2.13
CA ILE A 248 -9.14 13.94 -1.08
C ILE A 248 -9.56 12.48 -1.01
N ASP A 249 -10.86 12.19 -0.94
CA ASP A 249 -11.40 10.82 -0.90
C ASP A 249 -11.04 10.01 -2.15
N SER A 250 -10.75 10.66 -3.29
CA SER A 250 -10.28 9.97 -4.51
C SER A 250 -8.82 9.52 -4.47
N LYS A 251 -8.07 9.95 -3.45
CA LYS A 251 -6.64 9.66 -3.26
C LYS A 251 -6.41 8.87 -1.99
N VAL A 252 -7.05 9.32 -0.92
CA VAL A 252 -7.02 8.68 0.38
C VAL A 252 -7.73 7.33 0.30
N GLY A 253 -7.00 6.24 0.53
CA GLY A 253 -7.56 4.89 0.56
C GLY A 253 -7.74 4.21 -0.79
N ALA A 254 -7.21 4.78 -1.85
CA ALA A 254 -7.00 4.06 -3.09
C ALA A 254 -6.07 2.85 -2.83
N THR A 255 -6.32 1.74 -3.51
CA THR A 255 -5.42 0.59 -3.50
C THR A 255 -4.07 1.02 -4.08
N ALA A 256 -2.98 0.65 -3.41
CA ALA A 256 -1.64 0.91 -3.91
C ALA A 256 -1.44 0.24 -5.27
N ILE A 257 -0.79 0.95 -6.18
CA ILE A 257 -0.36 0.42 -7.47
C ILE A 257 1.13 0.07 -7.39
N THR A 258 1.56 -0.89 -8.19
CA THR A 258 2.99 -1.10 -8.46
C THR A 258 3.48 0.08 -9.30
N ASP A 259 4.37 0.90 -8.77
CA ASP A 259 4.96 2.05 -9.47
C ASP A 259 6.45 2.16 -9.12
N PHE A 260 7.29 1.57 -9.98
CA PHE A 260 8.74 1.51 -9.76
C PHE A 260 9.41 2.84 -10.08
N ASN A 261 8.73 3.74 -10.80
CA ASN A 261 9.27 5.00 -11.30
C ASN A 261 8.70 6.26 -10.63
N GLY A 262 7.67 6.10 -9.79
CA GLY A 262 7.07 7.14 -8.94
C GLY A 262 6.31 8.21 -9.70
N ASP A 263 5.73 7.89 -10.85
CA ASP A 263 4.97 8.82 -11.69
C ASP A 263 3.44 8.78 -11.47
N GLY A 264 2.98 7.90 -10.59
CA GLY A 264 1.57 7.69 -10.30
C GLY A 264 0.83 6.89 -11.37
N VAL A 265 1.54 6.18 -12.24
CA VAL A 265 0.96 5.24 -13.23
C VAL A 265 1.44 3.83 -12.91
N GLU A 266 0.53 2.87 -12.98
CA GLU A 266 0.85 1.47 -12.69
C GLU A 266 1.85 0.91 -13.71
N ASP A 267 2.94 0.35 -13.18
CA ASP A 267 3.95 -0.44 -13.85
C ASP A 267 3.68 -1.93 -13.63
N ILE A 268 4.35 -2.80 -14.39
CA ILE A 268 4.26 -4.24 -14.18
C ILE A 268 5.61 -4.94 -14.36
N ALA A 269 5.92 -5.86 -13.45
CA ALA A 269 7.00 -6.82 -13.59
C ALA A 269 6.45 -8.14 -14.15
N VAL A 270 7.05 -8.66 -15.23
CA VAL A 270 6.65 -9.93 -15.86
C VAL A 270 7.83 -10.87 -15.94
N ALA A 271 7.73 -12.02 -15.28
CA ALA A 271 8.78 -13.02 -15.26
C ALA A 271 8.80 -13.89 -16.53
N ASP A 272 10.00 -14.36 -16.84
CA ASP A 272 10.29 -15.42 -17.80
C ASP A 272 11.33 -16.34 -17.14
N ALA A 273 10.90 -17.07 -16.11
CA ALA A 273 11.80 -17.76 -15.18
C ALA A 273 12.65 -18.86 -15.84
N LYS A 274 12.23 -19.38 -17.01
CA LYS A 274 12.99 -20.38 -17.78
C LYS A 274 13.81 -19.78 -18.93
N ALA A 275 13.88 -18.45 -19.05
CA ALA A 275 14.64 -17.79 -20.10
C ALA A 275 16.12 -18.19 -20.10
N THR A 276 16.71 -18.20 -21.30
CA THR A 276 18.16 -18.36 -21.46
C THR A 276 18.85 -17.01 -21.41
N VAL A 277 19.76 -16.82 -20.45
CA VAL A 277 20.55 -15.59 -20.29
C VAL A 277 22.03 -15.94 -20.34
N GLY A 278 22.83 -15.18 -21.11
CA GLY A 278 24.28 -15.44 -21.21
C GLY A 278 24.65 -16.84 -21.72
N GLY A 279 23.75 -17.54 -22.40
CA GLY A 279 23.93 -18.93 -22.84
C GLY A 279 23.60 -19.99 -21.78
N LYS A 280 23.03 -19.60 -20.64
CA LYS A 280 22.61 -20.48 -19.54
C LYS A 280 21.10 -20.71 -19.63
N ALA A 281 20.70 -21.93 -19.98
CA ALA A 281 19.28 -22.28 -20.03
C ALA A 281 18.67 -22.26 -18.62
N GLY A 282 17.43 -21.78 -18.50
CA GLY A 282 16.74 -21.72 -17.21
C GLY A 282 17.31 -20.70 -16.21
N ALA A 283 18.17 -19.77 -16.65
CA ALA A 283 18.70 -18.73 -15.78
C ALA A 283 17.59 -17.78 -15.28
N GLY A 284 16.61 -17.50 -16.14
CA GLY A 284 15.49 -16.61 -15.82
C GLY A 284 15.82 -15.12 -16.01
N LEU A 285 14.76 -14.34 -16.25
CA LEU A 285 14.80 -12.88 -16.32
C LEU A 285 13.43 -12.30 -15.96
N VAL A 286 13.39 -11.01 -15.64
CA VAL A 286 12.17 -10.23 -15.42
C VAL A 286 12.14 -9.04 -16.38
N ARG A 287 10.98 -8.77 -16.99
CA ARG A 287 10.75 -7.59 -17.83
C ARG A 287 9.82 -6.63 -17.11
N ILE A 288 10.26 -5.39 -16.92
CA ILE A 288 9.44 -4.31 -16.39
C ILE A 288 8.82 -3.57 -17.56
N VAL A 289 7.49 -3.48 -17.60
CA VAL A 289 6.78 -2.62 -18.54
C VAL A 289 6.33 -1.39 -17.77
N TYR A 290 6.95 -0.25 -18.07
CA TYR A 290 6.59 1.00 -17.43
C TYR A 290 5.29 1.54 -18.02
N GLY A 291 4.41 2.02 -17.14
CA GLY A 291 3.12 2.60 -17.46
C GLY A 291 3.20 3.76 -18.46
N ALA A 292 2.05 4.08 -19.07
CA ALA A 292 1.91 5.18 -20.03
C ALA A 292 2.91 5.18 -21.21
N GLY A 293 3.45 4.01 -21.58
CA GLY A 293 4.35 3.86 -22.74
C GLY A 293 5.77 4.37 -22.49
N LYS A 294 6.22 4.41 -21.24
CA LYS A 294 7.57 4.86 -20.86
C LYS A 294 8.70 3.87 -21.20
N GLY A 295 8.35 2.71 -21.74
CA GLY A 295 9.30 1.74 -22.27
C GLY A 295 9.38 0.48 -21.41
N ILE A 296 10.39 -0.34 -21.69
CA ILE A 296 10.58 -1.65 -21.08
C ILE A 296 12.02 -1.76 -20.57
N ALA A 297 12.19 -2.27 -19.36
CA ALA A 297 13.49 -2.72 -18.84
C ALA A 297 13.53 -4.24 -18.77
N GLN A 298 14.71 -4.82 -19.01
CA GLN A 298 14.97 -6.24 -18.79
C GLN A 298 15.99 -6.37 -17.68
N ILE A 299 15.66 -7.19 -16.68
CA ILE A 299 16.44 -7.42 -15.48
C ILE A 299 16.84 -8.90 -15.42
N ASP A 300 18.13 -9.14 -15.26
CA ASP A 300 18.71 -10.46 -15.00
C ASP A 300 19.99 -10.29 -14.16
N GLN A 301 20.51 -11.39 -13.64
CA GLN A 301 21.66 -11.38 -12.72
C GLN A 301 23.00 -11.01 -13.35
N ASN A 302 23.08 -10.81 -14.67
CA ASN A 302 24.31 -10.31 -15.29
C ASN A 302 24.37 -8.78 -15.33
N LEU A 303 23.33 -8.07 -14.88
CA LEU A 303 23.40 -6.63 -14.67
C LEU A 303 24.38 -6.31 -13.54
N ASP A 304 25.23 -5.30 -13.74
CA ASP A 304 26.31 -4.93 -12.80
C ASP A 304 25.86 -4.49 -11.40
N TRP A 305 24.55 -4.31 -11.22
CA TRP A 305 23.91 -3.88 -9.98
C TRP A 305 22.96 -4.93 -9.38
N VAL A 306 22.78 -6.07 -10.04
CA VAL A 306 22.10 -7.24 -9.48
C VAL A 306 23.18 -8.20 -9.00
N THR A 307 23.08 -8.68 -7.76
CA THR A 307 24.15 -9.52 -7.18
C THR A 307 24.07 -10.93 -7.76
N GLY A 308 25.23 -11.52 -8.05
CA GLY A 308 25.34 -12.86 -8.62
C GLY A 308 25.72 -12.85 -10.10
N THR A 309 25.56 -14.00 -10.74
CA THR A 309 25.74 -14.18 -12.18
C THR A 309 24.79 -15.27 -12.64
N SER A 310 24.25 -15.17 -13.86
CA SER A 310 23.36 -16.22 -14.37
C SER A 310 24.07 -17.58 -14.50
N GLU A 311 23.44 -18.60 -13.98
CA GLU A 311 23.78 -20.02 -14.10
C GLU A 311 22.60 -20.81 -14.66
N THR A 312 22.82 -22.10 -14.90
CA THR A 312 21.80 -22.96 -15.51
C THR A 312 20.79 -23.38 -14.44
N ASN A 313 19.51 -23.11 -14.71
CA ASN A 313 18.38 -23.39 -13.82
C ASN A 313 18.32 -22.55 -12.53
N ASP A 314 18.85 -21.32 -12.51
CA ASP A 314 18.70 -20.41 -11.36
C ASP A 314 17.24 -20.01 -11.11
N GLY A 315 16.45 -19.86 -12.18
CA GLY A 315 15.06 -19.47 -12.08
C GLY A 315 14.86 -18.02 -11.61
N PHE A 316 15.74 -17.07 -11.97
CA PHE A 316 15.55 -15.67 -11.59
C PHE A 316 14.19 -15.15 -12.09
N GLY A 317 13.35 -14.73 -11.15
CA GLY A 317 11.95 -14.34 -11.40
C GLY A 317 10.93 -15.45 -11.19
N GLU A 318 11.32 -16.62 -10.65
CA GLU A 318 10.38 -17.71 -10.35
C GLU A 318 9.30 -17.30 -9.32
N ALA A 319 9.68 -16.48 -8.34
CA ALA A 319 8.73 -15.84 -7.44
C ALA A 319 9.02 -14.33 -7.35
N LEU A 320 7.94 -13.54 -7.28
CA LEU A 320 7.98 -12.08 -7.24
C LEU A 320 7.07 -11.55 -6.13
N ALA A 321 7.44 -10.41 -5.54
CA ALA A 321 6.57 -9.60 -4.69
C ALA A 321 6.94 -8.11 -4.79
N THR A 322 6.03 -7.21 -4.44
CA THR A 322 6.24 -5.76 -4.47
C THR A 322 5.96 -5.14 -3.10
N VAL A 323 6.78 -4.17 -2.72
CA VAL A 323 6.65 -3.39 -1.48
C VAL A 323 7.56 -2.17 -1.59
N ASP A 324 7.21 -1.04 -0.98
CA ASP A 324 8.17 0.06 -0.74
C ASP A 324 8.98 -0.30 0.53
N TYR A 325 10.04 -1.08 0.36
CA TYR A 325 10.81 -1.65 1.47
C TYR A 325 11.70 -0.61 2.13
N ASN A 326 12.32 0.27 1.33
CA ASN A 326 13.22 1.31 1.83
C ASN A 326 12.48 2.61 2.25
N GLN A 327 11.19 2.71 1.94
CA GLN A 327 10.28 3.79 2.29
C GLN A 327 10.72 5.13 1.73
N ASP A 328 10.94 5.15 0.43
CA ASP A 328 11.30 6.34 -0.33
C ASP A 328 10.18 6.81 -1.27
N GLY A 329 9.08 6.07 -1.37
CA GLY A 329 7.93 6.39 -2.21
C GLY A 329 7.90 5.67 -3.54
N TYR A 330 8.96 4.96 -3.90
CA TYR A 330 8.99 4.09 -5.07
C TYR A 330 8.65 2.67 -4.67
N THR A 331 7.94 1.95 -5.53
CA THR A 331 7.74 0.51 -5.32
C THR A 331 9.08 -0.20 -5.55
N ASP A 332 9.42 -1.16 -4.69
CA ASP A 332 10.56 -2.05 -4.87
C ASP A 332 10.08 -3.43 -5.33
N LEU A 333 10.96 -4.16 -6.02
CA LEU A 333 10.68 -5.50 -6.52
C LEU A 333 11.51 -6.53 -5.74
N VAL A 334 10.85 -7.47 -5.07
CA VAL A 334 11.48 -8.67 -4.51
C VAL A 334 11.50 -9.74 -5.60
N VAL A 335 12.69 -10.23 -5.95
CA VAL A 335 12.89 -11.25 -6.99
C VAL A 335 13.65 -12.43 -6.40
N ALA A 336 13.10 -13.64 -6.56
CA ALA A 336 13.76 -14.87 -6.14
C ALA A 336 14.45 -15.59 -7.31
N ALA A 337 15.53 -16.30 -6.98
CA ALA A 337 16.21 -17.28 -7.84
C ALA A 337 16.45 -18.57 -7.02
N PRO A 338 15.42 -19.39 -6.79
CA PRO A 338 15.50 -20.52 -5.86
C PRO A 338 16.46 -21.63 -6.33
N GLY A 339 16.74 -21.72 -7.63
CA GLY A 339 17.67 -22.70 -8.17
C GLY A 339 19.15 -22.29 -8.07
N GLN A 340 19.43 -21.04 -7.69
CA GLN A 340 20.79 -20.51 -7.66
C GLN A 340 21.66 -21.24 -6.64
N ALA A 341 22.92 -21.47 -7.02
CA ALA A 341 23.92 -21.93 -6.07
C ALA A 341 24.35 -20.79 -5.12
N ALA A 342 24.27 -21.04 -3.82
CA ALA A 342 24.70 -20.11 -2.77
C ALA A 342 25.75 -20.78 -1.89
N SER A 343 26.85 -20.06 -1.61
CA SER A 343 27.96 -20.56 -0.78
C SER A 343 28.48 -21.97 -1.15
N GLY A 344 28.37 -22.37 -2.42
CA GLY A 344 28.80 -23.67 -2.94
C GLY A 344 27.74 -24.79 -2.90
N ALA A 345 26.56 -24.53 -2.36
CA ALA A 345 25.42 -25.44 -2.35
C ALA A 345 24.48 -25.16 -3.53
N ALA A 346 24.29 -26.16 -4.40
CA ALA A 346 23.44 -26.03 -5.59
C ALA A 346 21.95 -26.02 -5.20
N GLY A 347 21.15 -25.12 -5.79
CA GLY A 347 19.72 -25.01 -5.46
C GLY A 347 19.47 -24.56 -4.03
N ALA A 348 20.42 -23.87 -3.41
CA ALA A 348 20.22 -23.25 -2.10
C ALA A 348 19.29 -22.03 -2.20
N GLY A 349 19.37 -21.30 -3.32
CA GLY A 349 18.48 -20.18 -3.63
C GLY A 349 18.92 -18.85 -3.01
N VAL A 350 18.46 -17.76 -3.63
CA VAL A 350 18.67 -16.38 -3.15
C VAL A 350 17.45 -15.50 -3.43
N VAL A 351 17.39 -14.36 -2.75
CA VAL A 351 16.40 -13.31 -3.01
C VAL A 351 17.10 -11.96 -3.12
N ASP A 352 16.74 -11.17 -4.14
CA ASP A 352 17.16 -9.78 -4.28
C ASP A 352 15.97 -8.83 -4.09
N ILE A 353 16.18 -7.75 -3.34
CA ILE A 353 15.28 -6.58 -3.30
C ILE A 353 15.87 -5.56 -4.27
N LEU A 354 15.17 -5.27 -5.36
CA LEU A 354 15.57 -4.30 -6.36
C LEU A 354 14.84 -2.99 -6.10
N PHE A 355 15.59 -1.93 -5.78
CA PHE A 355 14.99 -0.67 -5.34
C PHE A 355 14.47 0.15 -6.51
N GLY A 356 13.27 0.69 -6.35
CA GLY A 356 12.67 1.67 -7.26
C GLY A 356 13.40 3.00 -7.28
N GLY A 357 13.00 3.90 -8.17
CA GLY A 357 13.58 5.23 -8.26
C GLY A 357 13.03 6.03 -9.43
N ALA A 358 13.31 7.34 -9.51
CA ALA A 358 12.72 8.23 -10.52
C ALA A 358 12.94 7.81 -12.00
N GLY A 359 13.93 6.95 -12.29
CA GLY A 359 14.17 6.38 -13.62
C GLY A 359 13.75 4.90 -13.74
N GLY A 360 13.06 4.36 -12.74
CA GLY A 360 12.75 2.95 -12.58
C GLY A 360 13.75 2.19 -11.68
N LEU A 361 13.64 0.87 -11.67
CA LEU A 361 14.46 -0.02 -10.84
C LEU A 361 15.97 0.23 -11.03
N GLY A 362 16.72 0.25 -9.93
CA GLY A 362 18.18 0.35 -9.92
C GLY A 362 18.74 1.72 -10.32
N THR A 363 17.91 2.76 -10.37
CA THR A 363 18.32 4.13 -10.73
C THR A 363 18.65 5.02 -9.52
N GLY A 364 18.31 4.57 -8.31
CA GLY A 364 18.65 5.22 -7.04
C GLY A 364 20.12 5.08 -6.62
N ALA A 365 20.47 5.71 -5.50
CA ALA A 365 21.82 5.63 -4.93
C ALA A 365 22.14 4.23 -4.37
N VAL A 366 21.13 3.58 -3.76
CA VAL A 366 21.15 2.16 -3.43
C VAL A 366 20.28 1.47 -4.47
N LYS A 367 20.82 0.45 -5.14
CA LYS A 367 20.16 -0.17 -6.30
C LYS A 367 19.49 -1.48 -5.97
N SER A 368 20.10 -2.25 -5.07
CA SER A 368 19.61 -3.56 -4.67
C SER A 368 20.11 -3.93 -3.28
N GLN A 369 19.45 -4.90 -2.67
CA GLN A 369 19.88 -5.61 -1.48
C GLN A 369 19.77 -7.10 -1.74
N HIS A 370 20.88 -7.82 -1.56
CA HIS A 370 20.98 -9.26 -1.75
C HIS A 370 20.76 -10.02 -0.44
N LEU A 371 19.96 -11.08 -0.47
CA LEU A 371 19.67 -11.97 0.65
C LEU A 371 20.07 -13.40 0.31
N GLU A 372 21.07 -13.90 1.04
CA GLU A 372 21.61 -15.27 0.93
C GLU A 372 21.85 -15.81 2.35
N GLN A 373 21.53 -17.08 2.60
CA GLN A 373 21.82 -17.75 3.88
C GLN A 373 23.31 -17.62 4.25
N GLY A 374 23.60 -17.35 5.51
CA GLY A 374 24.95 -17.11 6.03
C GLY A 374 25.48 -15.69 5.82
N THR A 375 24.69 -14.76 5.26
CA THR A 375 25.09 -13.37 4.99
C THR A 375 24.17 -12.34 5.67
N GLY A 376 24.59 -11.08 5.71
CA GLY A 376 23.74 -9.99 6.21
C GLY A 376 23.53 -9.99 7.73
N THR A 377 22.27 -9.94 8.17
CA THR A 377 21.87 -9.75 9.57
C THR A 377 20.73 -10.70 9.97
N GLY A 378 20.50 -10.84 11.28
CA GLY A 378 19.39 -11.62 11.83
C GLY A 378 19.55 -13.12 11.59
N ALA A 379 18.43 -13.82 11.45
CA ALA A 379 18.40 -15.27 11.23
C ALA A 379 19.09 -15.70 9.93
N ILE A 380 19.00 -14.91 8.86
CA ILE A 380 19.69 -15.18 7.58
C ILE A 380 21.21 -15.29 7.81
N SER A 381 21.80 -14.39 8.63
CA SER A 381 23.25 -14.38 8.84
C SER A 381 23.83 -15.57 9.60
N VAL A 382 22.98 -16.35 10.27
CA VAL A 382 23.39 -17.50 11.09
C VAL A 382 22.86 -18.83 10.55
N SER A 383 22.08 -18.82 9.47
CA SER A 383 21.74 -20.03 8.73
C SER A 383 22.88 -20.44 7.80
N SER A 384 22.78 -21.65 7.25
CA SER A 384 23.75 -22.19 6.30
C SER A 384 23.03 -22.59 5.02
N SER A 385 23.66 -22.40 3.87
CA SER A 385 23.13 -22.91 2.60
C SER A 385 23.37 -24.42 2.49
N GLU A 386 22.30 -25.16 2.25
CA GLU A 386 22.31 -26.59 1.93
C GLU A 386 21.80 -26.81 0.50
N ALA A 387 22.20 -27.95 -0.09
CA ALA A 387 21.83 -28.24 -1.46
C ALA A 387 20.33 -28.56 -1.53
N GLY A 388 19.57 -27.74 -2.25
CA GLY A 388 18.14 -27.92 -2.42
C GLY A 388 17.27 -27.18 -1.40
N ASP A 389 17.80 -26.25 -0.60
CA ASP A 389 16.98 -25.40 0.28
C ASP A 389 15.89 -24.63 -0.48
N ASN A 390 16.22 -24.21 -1.72
CA ASN A 390 15.36 -23.43 -2.60
C ASN A 390 14.84 -22.15 -1.93
N MET A 391 15.71 -21.40 -1.24
CA MET A 391 15.34 -20.11 -0.66
C MET A 391 14.72 -19.19 -1.71
N GLY A 392 13.54 -18.65 -1.40
CA GLY A 392 12.76 -17.84 -2.33
C GLY A 392 11.84 -18.64 -3.24
N LYS A 393 11.64 -19.95 -2.99
CA LYS A 393 10.65 -20.75 -3.71
C LYS A 393 9.24 -20.13 -3.67
N SER A 394 8.93 -19.46 -2.58
CA SER A 394 7.78 -18.58 -2.45
C SER A 394 8.19 -17.28 -1.76
N VAL A 395 7.60 -16.16 -2.19
CA VAL A 395 7.80 -14.85 -1.55
C VAL A 395 6.48 -14.10 -1.44
N ALA A 396 6.28 -13.45 -0.30
CA ALA A 396 5.23 -12.46 -0.08
C ALA A 396 5.85 -11.22 0.54
N ALA A 397 5.33 -10.06 0.21
CA ALA A 397 5.77 -8.80 0.79
C ALA A 397 4.59 -7.87 0.97
N GLY A 398 4.71 -6.94 1.90
CA GLY A 398 3.67 -5.98 2.18
C GLY A 398 4.04 -5.05 3.31
N THR A 399 3.03 -4.34 3.80
CA THR A 399 3.20 -3.34 4.86
C THR A 399 2.21 -3.62 5.96
N THR A 400 2.70 -3.73 7.20
CA THR A 400 1.84 -3.91 8.39
C THR A 400 0.86 -2.74 8.56
N ALA A 401 -0.20 -2.90 9.36
CA ALA A 401 -1.11 -1.80 9.72
C ALA A 401 -0.42 -0.58 10.36
N ALA A 402 0.79 -0.76 10.91
CA ALA A 402 1.62 0.32 11.44
C ALA A 402 2.55 0.98 10.40
N GLY A 403 2.46 0.61 9.13
CA GLY A 403 3.30 1.15 8.06
C GLY A 403 4.67 0.49 7.91
N ARG A 404 4.95 -0.60 8.62
CA ARG A 404 6.29 -1.23 8.54
C ARG A 404 6.32 -2.25 7.39
N PRO A 405 7.25 -2.13 6.43
CA PRO A 405 7.40 -3.10 5.36
C PRO A 405 7.94 -4.42 5.92
N TRP A 406 7.52 -5.52 5.30
CA TRP A 406 7.95 -6.87 5.61
C TRP A 406 8.08 -7.70 4.33
N ILE A 407 8.96 -8.70 4.40
CA ILE A 407 9.11 -9.73 3.35
C ILE A 407 9.10 -11.09 4.06
N LEU A 408 8.36 -12.04 3.51
CA LEU A 408 8.31 -13.42 3.93
C LEU A 408 8.86 -14.29 2.80
N ILE A 409 9.90 -15.07 3.11
CA ILE A 409 10.67 -15.86 2.15
C ILE A 409 10.56 -17.32 2.54
N GLY A 410 9.92 -18.14 1.71
CA GLY A 410 9.81 -19.58 1.90
C GLY A 410 11.06 -20.33 1.45
N ILE A 411 11.43 -21.37 2.21
CA ILE A 411 12.61 -22.23 2.00
C ILE A 411 12.17 -23.69 2.26
N PRO A 412 11.31 -24.25 1.39
CA PRO A 412 10.69 -25.55 1.63
C PRO A 412 11.69 -26.72 1.64
N GLY A 413 12.89 -26.54 1.12
CA GLY A 413 13.91 -27.59 1.10
C GLY A 413 14.80 -27.65 2.34
N GLU A 414 14.71 -26.66 3.23
CA GLU A 414 15.57 -26.59 4.42
C GLU A 414 15.39 -27.81 5.32
N SER A 415 16.50 -28.31 5.86
CA SER A 415 16.48 -29.31 6.92
C SER A 415 16.24 -28.67 8.29
N VAL A 416 15.32 -29.21 9.08
CA VAL A 416 15.12 -28.80 10.49
C VAL A 416 15.60 -29.93 11.39
N ASP A 417 16.71 -29.71 12.08
CA ASP A 417 17.46 -30.75 12.82
C ASP A 417 17.80 -31.97 11.94
N THR A 418 17.09 -33.09 12.11
CA THR A 418 17.30 -34.31 11.31
C THR A 418 16.22 -34.55 10.25
N ALA A 419 15.19 -33.70 10.19
CA ALA A 419 14.10 -33.78 9.23
C ALA A 419 14.49 -33.05 7.94
N ALA A 420 14.85 -33.82 6.91
CA ALA A 420 15.25 -33.28 5.61
C ALA A 420 14.05 -32.69 4.87
N ALA A 421 14.20 -31.49 4.30
CA ALA A 421 13.12 -30.78 3.60
C ALA A 421 11.82 -30.65 4.44
N ALA A 422 11.96 -30.53 5.75
CA ALA A 422 10.86 -30.09 6.62
C ALA A 422 10.46 -28.64 6.29
N GLY A 423 11.43 -27.84 5.88
CA GLY A 423 11.23 -26.49 5.39
C GLY A 423 11.22 -25.43 6.49
N MET A 424 11.43 -24.19 6.06
CA MET A 424 11.39 -23.00 6.90
C MET A 424 10.92 -21.77 6.12
N ALA A 425 10.74 -20.65 6.83
CA ALA A 425 10.64 -19.34 6.21
C ALA A 425 11.45 -18.28 6.96
N PHE A 426 11.92 -17.24 6.25
CA PHE A 426 12.41 -16.01 6.87
C PHE A 426 11.34 -14.93 6.85
N TYR A 427 11.06 -14.37 8.03
CA TYR A 427 10.34 -13.11 8.16
C TYR A 427 11.34 -11.95 8.32
N VAL A 428 11.42 -11.11 7.29
CA VAL A 428 12.36 -9.99 7.17
C VAL A 428 11.61 -8.69 7.42
N TYR A 429 12.14 -7.85 8.31
CA TYR A 429 11.58 -6.53 8.62
C TYR A 429 12.68 -5.57 9.06
N GLY A 430 12.68 -4.36 8.50
CA GLY A 430 13.77 -3.41 8.74
C GLY A 430 15.12 -3.99 8.31
N ASP A 431 16.11 -3.96 9.19
CA ASP A 431 17.45 -4.51 8.96
C ASP A 431 17.66 -5.88 9.63
N THR A 432 16.59 -6.60 9.99
CA THR A 432 16.66 -7.89 10.69
C THR A 432 15.77 -8.94 10.06
N SER A 433 16.03 -10.20 10.41
CA SER A 433 15.26 -11.37 9.97
C SER A 433 15.05 -12.36 11.13
N ARG A 434 13.99 -13.16 11.05
CA ARG A 434 13.69 -14.28 11.95
C ARG A 434 13.34 -15.53 11.15
N SER A 435 13.86 -16.67 11.57
CA SER A 435 13.46 -17.97 11.07
C SER A 435 12.11 -18.36 11.68
N LEU A 436 11.27 -19.00 10.86
CA LEU A 436 9.98 -19.59 11.21
C LEU A 436 9.98 -21.04 10.73
N HIS A 437 9.74 -21.99 11.64
CA HIS A 437 9.64 -23.43 11.38
C HIS A 437 8.92 -24.13 12.55
N GLN A 438 8.55 -25.40 12.37
CA GLN A 438 7.69 -26.16 13.30
C GLN A 438 8.36 -26.57 14.61
N ASP A 439 9.70 -26.54 14.69
CA ASP A 439 10.47 -26.80 15.93
C ASP A 439 10.61 -25.56 16.85
N LEU A 440 10.00 -24.43 16.50
CA LEU A 440 10.13 -23.24 17.33
C LEU A 440 9.32 -23.35 18.64
N PRO A 441 9.84 -22.80 19.75
CA PRO A 441 9.12 -22.80 21.04
C PRO A 441 7.89 -21.89 21.06
N VAL A 442 7.58 -21.19 19.96
CA VAL A 442 6.46 -20.24 19.83
C VAL A 442 5.15 -20.91 19.41
N GLY A 443 5.09 -22.25 19.40
CA GLY A 443 3.86 -23.01 19.19
C GLY A 443 3.36 -22.99 17.74
N VAL A 444 4.28 -22.97 16.78
CA VAL A 444 3.94 -23.20 15.38
C VAL A 444 3.30 -24.60 15.28
N PRO A 445 2.13 -24.75 14.64
CA PRO A 445 1.43 -26.03 14.51
C PRO A 445 2.25 -27.11 13.79
N GLY A 446 1.99 -28.37 14.13
CA GLY A 446 2.71 -29.52 13.57
C GLY A 446 4.06 -29.77 14.25
N ALA A 447 4.85 -30.70 13.70
CA ALA A 447 6.25 -30.92 14.05
C ALA A 447 7.06 -31.06 12.76
N PRO A 448 8.40 -30.91 12.76
CA PRO A 448 9.15 -31.11 11.53
C PRO A 448 9.26 -32.59 11.18
N GLU A 449 8.68 -32.98 10.06
CA GLU A 449 8.85 -34.25 9.39
C GLU A 449 9.56 -34.08 8.03
N ALA A 450 10.08 -35.20 7.51
CA ALA A 450 10.82 -35.17 6.27
C ALA A 450 9.86 -35.02 5.09
N GLY A 451 9.89 -33.88 4.40
CA GLY A 451 9.06 -33.62 3.22
C GLY A 451 7.89 -32.67 3.44
N ASP A 452 7.68 -32.14 4.64
CA ASP A 452 6.58 -31.19 4.95
C ASP A 452 6.58 -29.97 4.05
N ARG A 453 7.80 -29.53 3.67
CA ARG A 453 8.03 -28.38 2.81
C ARG A 453 7.38 -27.12 3.37
N PHE A 454 7.47 -26.88 4.67
CA PHE A 454 7.03 -25.63 5.29
C PHE A 454 7.68 -24.43 4.59
N GLY A 455 6.86 -23.47 4.15
CA GLY A 455 7.32 -22.38 3.29
C GLY A 455 7.17 -22.64 1.79
N ALA A 456 6.55 -23.76 1.37
CA ALA A 456 6.26 -24.00 -0.05
C ALA A 456 5.34 -22.92 -0.65
N SER A 457 4.44 -22.38 0.16
CA SER A 457 3.59 -21.24 -0.18
C SER A 457 3.54 -20.25 0.97
N VAL A 458 3.46 -18.96 0.66
CA VAL A 458 3.35 -17.87 1.64
C VAL A 458 2.40 -16.80 1.13
N SER A 459 1.62 -16.19 2.03
CA SER A 459 0.74 -15.06 1.73
C SER A 459 0.47 -14.23 2.97
N GLY A 460 0.14 -12.94 2.83
CA GLY A 460 -0.19 -12.08 3.96
C GLY A 460 -0.69 -10.72 3.55
N ASP A 461 -1.21 -9.98 4.53
CA ASP A 461 -1.67 -8.60 4.40
C ASP A 461 -1.09 -7.71 5.50
N GLY A 462 -1.76 -6.60 5.85
CA GLY A 462 -1.27 -5.70 6.90
C GLY A 462 -1.43 -6.23 8.34
N ASN A 463 -2.23 -7.29 8.52
CA ASN A 463 -2.64 -7.81 9.83
C ASN A 463 -2.01 -9.16 10.12
N PHE A 464 -2.07 -10.07 9.15
CA PHE A 464 -1.71 -11.47 9.31
C PHE A 464 -0.94 -11.98 8.10
N PHE A 465 -0.29 -13.13 8.29
CA PHE A 465 0.28 -13.91 7.22
C PHE A 465 0.15 -15.41 7.50
N ALA A 466 0.29 -16.20 6.45
CA ALA A 466 0.14 -17.64 6.46
C ALA A 466 1.30 -18.30 5.71
N ILE A 467 1.67 -19.50 6.16
CA ILE A 467 2.72 -20.34 5.57
C ILE A 467 2.15 -21.74 5.36
N GLY A 468 2.25 -22.26 4.14
CA GLY A 468 1.81 -23.61 3.79
C GLY A 468 2.94 -24.63 3.96
N ALA A 469 2.55 -25.83 4.40
CA ALA A 469 3.36 -27.05 4.41
C ALA A 469 2.54 -28.15 3.74
N PRO A 470 2.45 -28.17 2.40
CA PRO A 470 1.60 -29.10 1.67
C PRO A 470 2.06 -30.55 1.75
N GLY A 471 3.28 -30.81 2.22
CA GLY A 471 3.77 -32.18 2.45
C GLY A 471 3.54 -32.71 3.87
N GLU A 472 2.88 -31.94 4.74
CA GLU A 472 2.63 -32.38 6.12
C GLU A 472 1.79 -33.66 6.15
N ASP A 473 2.21 -34.62 6.96
CA ASP A 473 1.45 -35.82 7.25
C ASP A 473 0.40 -35.56 8.33
N LEU A 474 -0.86 -35.88 8.05
CA LEU A 474 -1.94 -35.82 9.05
C LEU A 474 -2.37 -37.23 9.45
N ASP A 475 -2.01 -37.63 10.66
CA ASP A 475 -2.19 -38.99 11.19
C ASP A 475 -1.58 -40.07 10.28
N ALA A 476 -2.39 -40.71 9.43
CA ALA A 476 -1.95 -41.75 8.50
C ALA A 476 -2.03 -41.33 7.02
N SER A 477 -2.48 -40.09 6.76
CA SER A 477 -2.61 -39.51 5.43
C SER A 477 -1.36 -38.72 5.11
N ALA A 478 -0.49 -39.30 4.29
CA ALA A 478 0.77 -38.66 3.92
C ALA A 478 0.55 -37.48 2.96
N ASP A 479 1.34 -36.43 3.05
CA ASP A 479 1.20 -35.24 2.19
C ASP A 479 -0.24 -34.66 2.17
N ALA A 480 -0.96 -34.75 3.29
CA ALA A 480 -2.30 -34.18 3.41
C ALA A 480 -2.23 -32.64 3.46
N GLY A 481 -1.19 -32.12 4.09
CA GLY A 481 -0.86 -30.70 4.12
C GLY A 481 -1.45 -29.92 5.29
N GLN A 482 -0.81 -28.79 5.61
CA GLN A 482 -1.29 -27.86 6.63
C GLN A 482 -0.95 -26.40 6.30
N VAL A 483 -1.58 -25.48 7.05
CA VAL A 483 -1.27 -24.05 7.01
C VAL A 483 -1.04 -23.52 8.43
N ALA A 484 0.08 -22.85 8.66
CA ALA A 484 0.35 -22.10 9.89
C ALA A 484 0.00 -20.62 9.73
N LEU A 485 -0.66 -20.04 10.74
CA LEU A 485 -1.11 -18.65 10.76
C LEU A 485 -0.31 -17.82 11.77
N PHE A 486 -0.03 -16.57 11.42
CA PHE A 486 0.73 -15.63 12.24
C PHE A 486 0.13 -14.23 12.19
N SER A 487 0.33 -13.47 13.28
CA SER A 487 0.17 -12.01 13.27
C SER A 487 1.53 -11.32 13.17
N HIS A 488 1.56 -10.10 12.66
CA HIS A 488 2.79 -9.28 12.65
C HIS A 488 3.21 -8.76 14.04
N THR A 489 2.46 -9.10 15.10
CA THR A 489 2.86 -8.77 16.47
C THR A 489 4.10 -9.55 16.84
N LEU A 490 5.16 -8.84 17.20
CA LEU A 490 6.43 -9.44 17.55
C LEU A 490 6.48 -9.79 19.04
N ASP A 491 6.96 -10.99 19.36
CA ASP A 491 7.25 -11.44 20.71
C ASP A 491 8.51 -10.74 21.30
N ALA A 492 8.91 -11.14 22.52
CA ALA A 492 10.07 -10.58 23.19
C ALA A 492 11.41 -10.84 22.46
N ASP A 493 11.48 -11.88 21.62
CA ASP A 493 12.64 -12.22 20.80
C ASP A 493 12.55 -11.57 19.40
N GLY A 494 11.48 -10.84 19.11
CA GLY A 494 11.23 -10.19 17.83
C GLY A 494 10.69 -11.14 16.76
N ARG A 495 10.12 -12.30 17.12
CA ARG A 495 9.44 -13.21 16.18
C ARG A 495 7.96 -12.86 16.04
N PRO A 496 7.38 -12.94 14.84
CA PRO A 496 5.93 -12.92 14.67
C PRO A 496 5.22 -13.96 15.57
N THR A 497 4.05 -13.59 16.08
CA THR A 497 3.27 -14.44 16.98
C THR A 497 2.46 -15.44 16.16
N SER A 498 2.66 -16.74 16.39
CA SER A 498 1.79 -17.78 15.83
C SER A 498 0.40 -17.71 16.46
N ILE A 499 -0.64 -17.85 15.64
CA ILE A 499 -2.05 -17.74 16.05
C ILE A 499 -2.85 -19.02 15.80
N GLY A 500 -2.17 -20.10 15.41
CA GLY A 500 -2.75 -21.42 15.18
C GLY A 500 -2.48 -21.95 13.78
N GLY A 501 -3.15 -23.04 13.43
CA GLY A 501 -3.05 -23.68 12.12
C GLY A 501 -4.40 -24.15 11.60
N VAL A 502 -4.44 -24.43 10.30
CA VAL A 502 -5.61 -24.91 9.58
C VAL A 502 -5.23 -26.20 8.87
N VAL A 503 -6.04 -27.24 9.08
CA VAL A 503 -5.94 -28.55 8.42
C VAL A 503 -7.32 -29.04 8.02
N GLN A 504 -7.41 -29.97 7.08
CA GLN A 504 -8.67 -30.60 6.70
C GLN A 504 -9.30 -31.35 7.89
N GLY A 505 -10.62 -31.31 8.00
CA GLY A 505 -11.36 -31.94 9.10
C GLY A 505 -11.24 -31.25 10.46
N SER A 506 -10.47 -30.16 10.58
CA SER A 506 -10.39 -29.34 11.80
C SER A 506 -11.46 -28.24 11.84
N ASP A 507 -11.98 -27.90 13.03
CA ASP A 507 -12.83 -26.73 13.32
C ASP A 507 -13.90 -26.38 12.24
N GLY A 508 -14.51 -27.41 11.64
CA GLY A 508 -15.57 -27.29 10.65
C GLY A 508 -15.11 -27.19 9.19
N VAL A 509 -13.80 -27.17 8.91
CA VAL A 509 -13.25 -27.35 7.55
C VAL A 509 -13.74 -28.68 6.98
N THR A 510 -14.38 -28.63 5.81
CA THR A 510 -15.02 -29.80 5.18
C THR A 510 -13.99 -30.75 4.59
N GLY A 511 -14.42 -31.99 4.31
CA GLY A 511 -13.54 -33.06 3.85
C GLY A 511 -12.80 -33.77 4.98
N SER A 512 -12.14 -34.88 4.65
CA SER A 512 -11.19 -35.58 5.51
C SER A 512 -9.82 -35.50 4.85
N ALA A 513 -8.74 -35.51 5.62
CA ALA A 513 -7.38 -35.57 5.07
C ALA A 513 -7.15 -36.89 4.32
N GLU A 514 -6.79 -36.81 3.05
CA GLU A 514 -6.41 -37.90 2.18
C GLU A 514 -4.93 -37.80 1.81
N THR A 515 -4.36 -38.91 1.32
CA THR A 515 -2.95 -38.89 0.89
C THR A 515 -2.80 -38.04 -0.35
N GLY A 516 -1.94 -37.01 -0.30
CA GLY A 516 -1.65 -36.14 -1.43
C GLY A 516 -2.67 -35.03 -1.67
N ASP A 517 -3.51 -34.67 -0.69
CA ASP A 517 -4.42 -33.52 -0.81
C ASP A 517 -3.68 -32.19 -1.04
N GLU A 518 -2.43 -32.11 -0.56
CA GLU A 518 -1.55 -30.94 -0.65
C GLU A 518 -2.20 -29.65 -0.09
N PHE A 519 -2.93 -29.76 1.02
CA PHE A 519 -3.58 -28.60 1.64
C PHE A 519 -2.55 -27.52 2.01
N GLY A 520 -2.76 -26.30 1.53
CA GLY A 520 -1.78 -25.22 1.67
C GLY A 520 -0.77 -25.14 0.54
N ALA A 521 -0.95 -25.86 -0.58
CA ALA A 521 -0.08 -25.73 -1.76
C ALA A 521 -0.07 -24.31 -2.35
N ALA A 522 -1.20 -23.60 -2.23
CA ALA A 522 -1.30 -22.19 -2.59
C ALA A 522 -2.07 -21.42 -1.50
N LEU A 523 -1.73 -20.14 -1.32
CA LEU A 523 -2.35 -19.26 -0.34
C LEU A 523 -2.61 -17.89 -0.94
N ALA A 524 -3.75 -17.30 -0.60
CA ALA A 524 -4.04 -15.90 -0.91
C ALA A 524 -4.79 -15.22 0.24
N MET A 525 -4.24 -14.13 0.75
CA MET A 525 -4.79 -13.36 1.86
C MET A 525 -5.09 -11.91 1.45
N THR A 526 -6.19 -11.35 1.97
CA THR A 526 -6.51 -9.93 1.81
C THR A 526 -7.29 -9.39 3.01
N ALA A 527 -7.11 -8.10 3.28
CA ALA A 527 -7.78 -7.42 4.39
C ALA A 527 -9.30 -7.35 4.15
N TYR A 528 -10.07 -7.60 5.20
CA TYR A 528 -11.53 -7.65 5.19
C TYR A 528 -12.13 -6.66 6.18
N ARG A 529 -13.11 -5.90 5.70
CA ARG A 529 -13.85 -4.93 6.50
C ARG A 529 -15.33 -5.28 6.53
N ALA A 530 -15.77 -5.83 7.66
CA ALA A 530 -17.13 -6.36 7.81
C ALA A 530 -18.23 -5.29 7.98
N SER A 531 -17.89 -4.09 8.47
CA SER A 531 -18.85 -3.02 8.70
C SER A 531 -18.18 -1.65 8.73
N ALA A 532 -18.99 -0.58 8.63
CA ALA A 532 -18.49 0.81 8.63
C ALA A 532 -17.81 1.21 9.95
N THR A 533 -18.05 0.47 11.03
CA THR A 533 -17.42 0.67 12.34
C THR A 533 -16.30 -0.33 12.62
N ALA A 534 -16.16 -1.38 11.81
CA ALA A 534 -15.06 -2.34 11.94
C ALA A 534 -13.74 -1.70 11.49
N GLY A 535 -12.66 -2.04 12.18
CA GLY A 535 -11.31 -1.79 11.71
C GLY A 535 -11.01 -2.60 10.45
N ALA A 536 -9.90 -2.32 9.80
CA ALA A 536 -9.32 -3.18 8.78
C ALA A 536 -8.37 -4.19 9.43
N ASP A 537 -8.79 -4.80 10.55
CA ASP A 537 -8.01 -5.67 11.45
C ASP A 537 -8.42 -7.15 11.33
N THR A 538 -9.17 -7.49 10.29
CA THR A 538 -9.63 -8.84 9.97
C THR A 538 -9.17 -9.17 8.56
N SER A 539 -8.95 -10.45 8.26
CA SER A 539 -8.46 -10.89 6.95
C SER A 539 -9.25 -12.10 6.44
N MET A 540 -9.41 -12.20 5.12
CA MET A 540 -9.84 -13.43 4.47
C MET A 540 -8.63 -14.17 3.92
N LEU A 541 -8.61 -15.49 4.08
CA LEU A 541 -7.58 -16.37 3.55
C LEU A 541 -8.25 -17.45 2.70
N ALA A 542 -7.76 -17.62 1.47
CA ALA A 542 -8.02 -18.76 0.63
C ALA A 542 -6.84 -19.74 0.69
N ILE A 543 -7.15 -21.03 0.81
CA ILE A 543 -6.18 -22.11 0.94
C ILE A 543 -6.45 -23.14 -0.17
N GLY A 544 -5.45 -23.38 -1.03
CA GLY A 544 -5.55 -24.34 -2.12
C GLY A 544 -5.24 -25.76 -1.66
N SER A 545 -5.97 -26.73 -2.19
CA SER A 545 -5.76 -28.17 -1.99
C SER A 545 -5.90 -28.87 -3.34
N PRO A 546 -4.92 -28.71 -4.25
CA PRO A 546 -5.07 -29.13 -5.63
C PRO A 546 -5.08 -30.65 -5.81
N GLY A 547 -4.63 -31.43 -4.83
CA GLY A 547 -4.73 -32.90 -4.85
C GLY A 547 -6.03 -33.46 -4.29
N GLU A 548 -6.93 -32.61 -3.78
CA GLU A 548 -8.20 -33.08 -3.23
C GLU A 548 -9.02 -33.85 -4.27
N THR A 549 -9.54 -35.02 -3.87
CA THR A 549 -10.56 -35.73 -4.64
C THR A 549 -11.93 -35.10 -4.41
N THR A 550 -12.55 -34.56 -5.47
CA THR A 550 -13.95 -34.08 -5.39
C THR A 550 -14.91 -35.13 -5.94
N THR A 551 -16.21 -34.99 -5.66
CA THR A 551 -17.24 -35.84 -6.25
C THR A 551 -18.08 -35.00 -7.20
N ALA A 552 -18.12 -35.41 -8.48
CA ALA A 552 -18.96 -34.81 -9.50
C ALA A 552 -19.70 -35.80 -10.39
N GLY A 553 -20.98 -35.53 -10.66
CA GLY A 553 -21.90 -36.42 -11.36
C GLY A 553 -22.11 -37.76 -10.63
N GLY A 554 -21.90 -37.80 -9.31
CA GLY A 554 -21.93 -39.01 -8.50
C GLY A 554 -20.70 -39.91 -8.62
N ALA A 555 -19.59 -39.41 -9.18
CA ALA A 555 -18.32 -40.12 -9.31
C ALA A 555 -17.17 -39.30 -8.71
N GLU A 556 -16.19 -39.99 -8.13
CA GLU A 556 -14.95 -39.38 -7.64
C GLU A 556 -14.11 -38.86 -8.81
N LYS A 557 -13.53 -37.68 -8.61
CA LYS A 557 -12.64 -36.94 -9.50
C LYS A 557 -11.33 -36.73 -8.76
N VAL A 558 -10.43 -37.69 -8.93
CA VAL A 558 -9.10 -37.68 -8.29
C VAL A 558 -8.33 -36.45 -8.75
N ASP A 559 -7.69 -35.75 -7.83
CA ASP A 559 -6.90 -34.54 -8.08
C ASP A 559 -7.67 -33.44 -8.84
N ALA A 560 -9.01 -33.40 -8.70
CA ALA A 560 -9.80 -32.28 -9.20
C ALA A 560 -9.45 -30.98 -8.47
N GLY A 561 -9.14 -31.10 -7.18
CA GLY A 561 -8.71 -29.99 -6.34
C GLY A 561 -9.87 -29.13 -5.83
N ARG A 562 -9.53 -28.25 -4.89
CA ARG A 562 -10.44 -27.24 -4.33
C ARG A 562 -9.69 -26.06 -3.72
N ALA A 563 -10.42 -25.04 -3.30
CA ALA A 563 -9.95 -24.04 -2.35
C ALA A 563 -10.88 -23.91 -1.14
N VAL A 564 -10.32 -23.62 0.04
CA VAL A 564 -11.06 -23.39 1.28
C VAL A 564 -10.93 -21.93 1.71
N LEU A 565 -12.05 -21.32 2.10
CA LEU A 565 -12.06 -19.97 2.65
C LEU A 565 -12.18 -19.99 4.18
N VAL A 566 -11.28 -19.26 4.83
CA VAL A 566 -11.31 -18.97 6.26
C VAL A 566 -11.22 -17.46 6.51
N ARG A 567 -11.81 -17.01 7.62
CA ARG A 567 -11.65 -15.63 8.12
C ARG A 567 -10.75 -15.63 9.34
N ILE A 568 -9.74 -14.78 9.35
CA ILE A 568 -8.91 -14.49 10.53
C ILE A 568 -9.47 -13.24 11.19
N ASN A 569 -9.95 -13.37 12.42
CA ASN A 569 -10.63 -12.33 13.19
C ASN A 569 -9.63 -11.41 13.89
N ALA A 570 -10.08 -10.20 14.27
CA ALA A 570 -9.25 -9.21 14.96
C ALA A 570 -8.67 -9.68 16.31
N ASP A 571 -9.31 -10.66 16.95
CA ASP A 571 -8.81 -11.30 18.18
C ASP A 571 -7.80 -12.43 17.92
N SER A 572 -7.32 -12.55 16.68
CA SER A 572 -6.39 -13.59 16.21
C SER A 572 -6.96 -15.02 16.26
N THR A 573 -8.27 -15.20 16.40
CA THR A 573 -8.93 -16.48 16.13
C THR A 573 -9.27 -16.60 14.65
N TRP A 574 -9.55 -17.80 14.16
CA TRP A 574 -10.02 -17.98 12.78
C TRP A 574 -11.36 -18.74 12.73
N THR A 575 -12.03 -18.65 11.59
CA THR A 575 -13.36 -19.26 11.37
C THR A 575 -13.45 -19.79 9.95
N TYR A 576 -13.78 -21.07 9.80
CA TYR A 576 -14.12 -21.64 8.50
C TYR A 576 -15.37 -20.97 7.91
N LEU A 577 -15.33 -20.66 6.61
CA LEU A 577 -16.45 -20.06 5.90
C LEU A 577 -17.12 -21.06 4.96
N ARG A 578 -16.39 -21.51 3.95
CA ARG A 578 -16.89 -22.39 2.89
C ARG A 578 -15.76 -22.95 2.03
N GLU A 579 -16.11 -23.97 1.28
CA GLU A 579 -15.34 -24.54 0.19
C GLU A 579 -15.69 -23.85 -1.15
N LEU A 580 -14.69 -23.79 -2.04
CA LEU A 580 -14.78 -23.39 -3.44
C LEU A 580 -14.29 -24.56 -4.30
N ARG A 581 -15.11 -24.97 -5.26
CA ARG A 581 -14.80 -26.06 -6.21
C ARG A 581 -15.47 -25.76 -7.54
N GLN A 582 -15.05 -26.42 -8.61
CA GLN A 582 -15.74 -26.41 -9.90
C GLN A 582 -17.16 -26.97 -9.75
N GLY A 583 -18.04 -26.53 -10.63
CA GLY A 583 -19.44 -26.94 -10.62
C GLY A 583 -19.69 -28.38 -11.03
N GLU A 584 -20.97 -28.71 -10.98
CA GLU A 584 -21.59 -29.93 -11.50
C GLU A 584 -22.36 -29.60 -12.78
N ALA A 585 -22.72 -30.62 -13.57
CA ALA A 585 -23.54 -30.42 -14.77
C ALA A 585 -24.94 -29.81 -14.49
N ASP A 586 -25.39 -29.76 -13.24
CA ASP A 586 -26.72 -29.29 -12.82
C ASP A 586 -26.73 -28.27 -11.66
N ASP A 587 -25.59 -27.64 -11.34
CA ASP A 587 -25.54 -26.55 -10.35
C ASP A 587 -25.32 -25.16 -10.99
N THR A 588 -25.23 -24.14 -10.14
CA THR A 588 -25.02 -22.74 -10.56
C THR A 588 -23.56 -22.34 -10.58
N VAL A 589 -22.64 -23.24 -10.22
CA VAL A 589 -21.20 -22.98 -10.18
C VAL A 589 -20.63 -23.31 -11.56
N SER A 590 -19.73 -22.46 -12.05
CA SER A 590 -19.17 -22.65 -13.40
C SER A 590 -18.07 -23.73 -13.43
N GLY A 591 -17.76 -24.24 -14.62
CA GLY A 591 -16.83 -25.35 -14.82
C GLY A 591 -17.42 -26.72 -14.44
N THR A 592 -16.81 -27.82 -14.88
CA THR A 592 -17.19 -29.18 -14.47
C THR A 592 -15.98 -29.86 -13.87
N SER A 593 -16.11 -30.41 -12.66
CA SER A 593 -14.97 -31.10 -12.03
C SER A 593 -14.60 -32.39 -12.78
N GLU A 594 -13.34 -32.47 -13.16
CA GLU A 594 -12.70 -33.56 -13.88
C GLU A 594 -11.43 -34.01 -13.13
N ALA A 595 -10.96 -35.21 -13.48
CA ALA A 595 -9.78 -35.75 -12.80
C ALA A 595 -8.53 -35.01 -13.27
N ASN A 596 -7.69 -34.57 -12.33
CA ASN A 596 -6.46 -33.80 -12.54
C ASN A 596 -6.66 -32.33 -12.98
N ASP A 597 -7.81 -31.71 -12.69
CA ASP A 597 -8.00 -30.27 -12.94
C ASP A 597 -7.12 -29.39 -12.05
N ARG A 598 -6.74 -29.92 -10.87
CA ARG A 598 -5.82 -29.30 -9.92
C ARG A 598 -6.29 -27.91 -9.48
N MET A 599 -7.59 -27.74 -9.25
CA MET A 599 -8.15 -26.48 -8.77
C MET A 599 -7.48 -26.04 -7.47
N GLY A 600 -7.04 -24.79 -7.40
CA GLY A 600 -6.34 -24.25 -6.24
C GLY A 600 -4.83 -24.47 -6.26
N GLU A 601 -4.25 -24.90 -7.39
CA GLU A 601 -2.78 -24.94 -7.58
C GLU A 601 -2.16 -23.54 -7.56
N SER A 602 -2.95 -22.51 -7.88
CA SER A 602 -2.58 -21.11 -7.69
C SER A 602 -3.76 -20.30 -7.14
N LEU A 603 -3.47 -19.28 -6.35
CA LEU A 603 -4.46 -18.39 -5.75
C LEU A 603 -3.99 -16.94 -5.76
N THR A 604 -4.92 -16.01 -5.93
CA THR A 604 -4.72 -14.59 -5.63
C THR A 604 -6.01 -13.99 -5.12
N ALA A 605 -5.94 -13.06 -4.17
CA ALA A 605 -7.11 -12.44 -3.55
C ALA A 605 -6.92 -10.93 -3.45
N ILE A 606 -8.02 -10.19 -3.50
CA ILE A 606 -8.00 -8.72 -3.43
C ILE A 606 -9.25 -8.18 -2.74
N ASN A 607 -9.07 -7.11 -1.97
CA ASN A 607 -10.14 -6.20 -1.61
C ASN A 607 -9.94 -4.90 -2.38
N THR A 608 -10.77 -4.62 -3.38
CA THR A 608 -10.63 -3.42 -4.22
C THR A 608 -11.13 -2.14 -3.55
N ALA A 609 -11.76 -2.26 -2.37
CA ALA A 609 -12.21 -1.13 -1.58
C ALA A 609 -11.88 -1.35 -0.08
N PRO A 610 -10.59 -1.41 0.29
CA PRO A 610 -10.16 -1.83 1.62
C PRO A 610 -10.63 -0.91 2.77
N ARG A 611 -11.00 0.34 2.46
CA ARG A 611 -11.54 1.29 3.44
C ARG A 611 -13.07 1.29 3.53
N GLU A 612 -13.74 0.63 2.61
CA GLU A 612 -15.20 0.50 2.59
C GLU A 612 -15.65 -0.84 3.18
N VAL A 613 -16.95 -0.95 3.47
CA VAL A 613 -17.52 -2.26 3.83
C VAL A 613 -17.41 -3.17 2.63
N ALA A 614 -16.77 -4.33 2.80
CA ALA A 614 -16.56 -5.27 1.73
C ALA A 614 -17.90 -5.81 1.19
N THR A 615 -17.98 -5.95 -0.14
CA THR A 615 -19.13 -6.46 -0.88
C THR A 615 -18.72 -7.65 -1.74
N THR A 616 -19.69 -8.35 -2.34
CA THR A 616 -19.40 -9.45 -3.27
C THR A 616 -18.65 -9.01 -4.51
N ALA A 617 -18.75 -7.74 -4.89
CA ALA A 617 -18.01 -7.16 -6.01
C ALA A 617 -16.62 -6.65 -5.62
N SER A 618 -16.36 -6.38 -4.34
CA SER A 618 -15.10 -5.78 -3.91
C SER A 618 -14.13 -6.77 -3.28
N LEU A 619 -14.59 -7.93 -2.82
CA LEU A 619 -13.77 -8.93 -2.14
C LEU A 619 -13.72 -10.22 -2.96
N LEU A 620 -12.65 -10.39 -3.73
CA LEU A 620 -12.53 -11.41 -4.77
C LEU A 620 -11.35 -12.34 -4.50
N VAL A 621 -11.49 -13.58 -4.96
CA VAL A 621 -10.39 -14.56 -5.08
C VAL A 621 -10.44 -15.17 -6.47
N ALA A 622 -9.28 -15.29 -7.11
CA ALA A 622 -9.12 -16.04 -8.35
C ALA A 622 -8.40 -17.34 -8.03
N VAL A 623 -8.92 -18.43 -8.56
CA VAL A 623 -8.47 -19.80 -8.33
C VAL A 623 -8.05 -20.39 -9.67
N GLY A 624 -6.78 -20.79 -9.77
CA GLY A 624 -6.27 -21.45 -10.97
C GLY A 624 -6.72 -22.90 -11.05
N THR A 625 -7.10 -23.35 -12.24
CA THR A 625 -7.40 -24.74 -12.61
C THR A 625 -6.54 -25.15 -13.81
N PRO A 626 -5.20 -25.19 -13.66
CA PRO A 626 -4.29 -25.37 -14.79
C PRO A 626 -4.39 -26.74 -15.48
N GLY A 627 -5.00 -27.73 -14.82
CA GLY A 627 -5.23 -29.06 -15.36
C GLY A 627 -6.46 -29.17 -16.28
N GLU A 628 -7.35 -28.18 -16.23
CA GLU A 628 -8.66 -28.21 -16.92
C GLU A 628 -8.53 -28.50 -18.42
N ALA A 629 -9.43 -29.35 -18.92
CA ALA A 629 -9.56 -29.62 -20.34
C ALA A 629 -10.65 -28.75 -20.99
N ILE A 630 -10.27 -27.91 -21.96
CA ILE A 630 -11.25 -27.13 -22.72
C ILE A 630 -11.64 -27.87 -24.00
N GLY A 631 -12.84 -28.46 -24.00
CA GLY A 631 -13.32 -29.32 -25.08
C GLY A 631 -12.50 -30.59 -25.22
N THR A 632 -11.65 -30.69 -26.24
CA THR A 632 -10.72 -31.83 -26.44
C THR A 632 -9.27 -31.50 -26.13
N GLU A 633 -8.97 -30.25 -25.75
CA GLU A 633 -7.63 -29.76 -25.52
C GLU A 633 -7.26 -29.93 -24.03
N THR A 634 -6.57 -31.02 -23.73
CA THR A 634 -6.19 -31.42 -22.36
C THR A 634 -5.25 -30.41 -21.70
N GLN A 635 -5.45 -30.08 -20.41
CA GLN A 635 -4.57 -29.16 -19.67
C GLN A 635 -4.41 -27.81 -20.37
N SER A 636 -5.49 -27.32 -20.99
CA SER A 636 -5.53 -25.96 -21.51
C SER A 636 -5.55 -24.96 -20.35
N GLY A 637 -6.22 -25.34 -19.26
CA GLY A 637 -6.35 -24.59 -18.03
C GLY A 637 -7.46 -23.53 -18.07
N ALA A 638 -7.90 -23.11 -16.89
CA ALA A 638 -8.86 -22.03 -16.70
C ALA A 638 -8.58 -21.24 -15.40
N ILE A 639 -9.33 -20.16 -15.21
CA ILE A 639 -9.35 -19.37 -13.97
C ILE A 639 -10.79 -19.23 -13.50
N HIS A 640 -11.04 -19.53 -12.24
CA HIS A 640 -12.34 -19.33 -11.61
C HIS A 640 -12.26 -18.20 -10.59
N VAL A 641 -12.96 -17.10 -10.86
CA VAL A 641 -13.02 -15.94 -9.96
C VAL A 641 -14.28 -16.05 -9.11
N PHE A 642 -14.13 -16.01 -7.79
CA PHE A 642 -15.24 -16.01 -6.85
C PHE A 642 -15.25 -14.73 -6.01
N SER A 643 -16.44 -14.27 -5.65
CA SER A 643 -16.60 -13.46 -4.44
C SER A 643 -16.22 -14.28 -3.20
N MET A 644 -15.42 -13.73 -2.29
CA MET A 644 -15.13 -14.35 -0.99
C MET A 644 -16.32 -14.19 0.00
N LEU A 645 -17.34 -13.43 -0.38
CA LEU A 645 -18.61 -13.28 0.34
C LEU A 645 -19.76 -13.98 -0.42
N GLY A 646 -20.82 -14.34 0.30
CA GLY A 646 -21.98 -15.00 -0.32
C GLY A 646 -21.72 -16.45 -0.74
N ALA A 647 -22.66 -17.03 -1.49
CA ALA A 647 -22.56 -18.39 -2.02
C ALA A 647 -21.75 -18.43 -3.32
N ALA A 648 -21.13 -19.59 -3.63
CA ALA A 648 -20.55 -19.86 -4.95
C ALA A 648 -21.67 -19.87 -6.02
N GLY A 649 -21.33 -19.59 -7.29
CA GLY A 649 -22.26 -19.58 -8.43
C GLY A 649 -23.08 -18.30 -8.61
N ASP A 650 -23.47 -17.62 -7.52
CA ASP A 650 -24.25 -16.37 -7.63
C ASP A 650 -23.38 -15.17 -8.07
N ASN A 651 -22.07 -15.22 -7.81
CA ASN A 651 -21.13 -14.12 -7.98
C ASN A 651 -19.74 -14.64 -8.40
N ASP A 652 -19.69 -15.66 -9.26
CA ASP A 652 -18.46 -16.18 -9.82
C ASP A 652 -18.38 -15.96 -11.33
N LEU A 653 -17.17 -16.07 -11.87
CA LEU A 653 -16.88 -15.96 -13.29
C LEU A 653 -15.84 -17.03 -13.66
N TRP A 654 -16.11 -17.74 -14.75
CA TRP A 654 -15.19 -18.67 -15.37
C TRP A 654 -14.46 -17.97 -16.51
N ILE A 655 -13.15 -18.18 -16.63
CA ILE A 655 -12.32 -17.54 -17.64
C ILE A 655 -11.46 -18.61 -18.32
N GLU A 656 -11.65 -18.77 -19.63
CA GLU A 656 -10.87 -19.65 -20.50
C GLU A 656 -10.51 -18.96 -21.83
N ALA A 657 -9.64 -19.58 -22.64
CA ALA A 657 -9.25 -18.97 -23.91
C ALA A 657 -10.34 -19.09 -24.99
N GLY A 658 -10.93 -17.96 -25.36
CA GLY A 658 -11.85 -17.85 -26.49
C GLY A 658 -13.35 -17.90 -26.16
N ASP A 659 -13.71 -17.87 -24.87
CA ASP A 659 -15.09 -17.79 -24.38
C ASP A 659 -15.72 -16.40 -24.51
N GLY A 660 -14.90 -15.35 -24.57
CA GLY A 660 -15.33 -13.96 -24.59
C GLY A 660 -14.99 -13.17 -23.32
N ASP A 661 -14.49 -13.82 -22.27
CA ASP A 661 -14.22 -13.23 -20.94
C ASP A 661 -12.80 -12.67 -20.80
N GLY A 662 -12.13 -12.48 -21.94
CA GLY A 662 -10.96 -11.61 -22.05
C GLY A 662 -9.67 -12.30 -22.47
N ILE A 663 -9.59 -13.63 -22.41
CA ILE A 663 -8.44 -14.38 -22.93
C ILE A 663 -8.69 -14.66 -24.43
N PRO A 664 -7.95 -14.01 -25.36
CA PRO A 664 -8.19 -14.14 -26.78
C PRO A 664 -7.63 -15.44 -27.36
N GLY A 665 -8.18 -15.85 -28.51
CA GLY A 665 -7.68 -16.99 -29.28
C GLY A 665 -8.46 -18.26 -29.02
N THR A 666 -7.85 -19.40 -29.28
CA THR A 666 -8.43 -20.73 -29.03
C THR A 666 -7.54 -21.47 -28.05
N SER A 667 -8.14 -22.17 -27.08
CA SER A 667 -7.46 -23.11 -26.20
C SER A 667 -6.64 -24.15 -26.98
N LYS A 668 -5.52 -24.57 -26.39
CA LYS A 668 -4.65 -25.64 -26.89
C LYS A 668 -4.11 -26.46 -25.73
N ALA A 669 -3.86 -27.73 -26.01
CA ALA A 669 -3.33 -28.66 -25.03
C ALA A 669 -2.01 -28.16 -24.40
N GLY A 670 -1.93 -28.25 -23.07
CA GLY A 670 -0.75 -27.91 -22.28
C GLY A 670 -0.48 -26.41 -22.13
N GLN A 671 -1.45 -25.54 -22.42
CA GLN A 671 -1.29 -24.10 -22.18
C GLN A 671 -1.30 -23.71 -20.69
N ARG A 672 -1.98 -24.51 -19.85
CA ARG A 672 -2.06 -24.37 -18.38
C ARG A 672 -2.43 -22.96 -17.91
N LEU A 673 -3.45 -22.33 -18.53
CA LEU A 673 -4.03 -21.09 -18.02
C LEU A 673 -4.42 -21.28 -16.54
N GLY A 674 -4.17 -20.27 -15.72
CA GLY A 674 -4.39 -20.35 -14.28
C GLY A 674 -3.17 -20.79 -13.47
N GLU A 675 -2.06 -21.21 -14.08
CA GLU A 675 -0.81 -21.48 -13.33
C GLU A 675 -0.16 -20.20 -12.79
N SER A 676 -0.34 -19.07 -13.47
CA SER A 676 0.17 -17.76 -13.05
C SER A 676 -0.95 -16.73 -13.04
N ILE A 677 -1.40 -16.34 -11.85
CA ILE A 677 -2.44 -15.32 -11.65
C ILE A 677 -2.02 -14.30 -10.58
N HIS A 678 -2.41 -13.05 -10.76
CA HIS A 678 -2.16 -12.00 -9.76
C HIS A 678 -3.20 -10.89 -9.85
N PHE A 679 -3.82 -10.55 -8.72
CA PHE A 679 -4.68 -9.38 -8.61
C PHE A 679 -3.89 -8.15 -8.21
N THR A 680 -4.21 -7.02 -8.83
CA THR A 680 -3.96 -5.68 -8.29
C THR A 680 -5.29 -4.98 -8.02
N GLY A 681 -5.25 -3.74 -7.53
CA GLY A 681 -6.47 -2.94 -7.35
C GLY A 681 -7.22 -2.63 -8.66
N THR A 682 -6.58 -2.83 -9.80
CA THR A 682 -7.06 -2.40 -11.13
C THR A 682 -7.22 -3.56 -12.11
N HIS A 683 -6.44 -4.64 -11.99
CA HIS A 683 -6.46 -5.77 -12.93
C HIS A 683 -6.38 -7.15 -12.25
N LEU A 684 -6.89 -8.17 -12.94
CA LEU A 684 -6.42 -9.54 -12.84
C LEU A 684 -5.40 -9.78 -13.96
N TYR A 685 -4.18 -10.12 -13.59
CA TYR A 685 -3.15 -10.58 -14.51
C TYR A 685 -3.23 -12.09 -14.65
N ALA A 686 -3.36 -12.58 -15.88
CA ALA A 686 -3.45 -13.99 -16.23
C ALA A 686 -2.31 -14.36 -17.19
N GLY A 687 -1.37 -15.16 -16.69
CA GLY A 687 -0.22 -15.65 -17.44
C GLY A 687 -0.56 -16.88 -18.25
N LEU A 688 0.01 -16.96 -19.46
CA LEU A 688 -0.03 -18.15 -20.30
C LEU A 688 1.40 -18.53 -20.70
N PRO A 689 2.26 -19.00 -19.78
CA PRO A 689 3.69 -19.18 -20.07
C PRO A 689 3.98 -20.18 -21.20
N TYR A 690 3.06 -21.12 -21.47
CA TYR A 690 3.21 -22.15 -22.50
C TYR A 690 2.40 -21.86 -23.78
N GLY A 691 1.94 -20.62 -23.98
CA GLY A 691 1.19 -20.21 -25.17
C GLY A 691 0.82 -18.73 -25.18
N PRO A 692 0.00 -18.23 -26.12
CA PRO A 692 -0.27 -18.84 -27.41
C PRO A 692 0.96 -18.78 -28.35
N SER A 693 2.00 -18.03 -27.96
CA SER A 693 3.28 -17.94 -28.68
C SER A 693 4.28 -18.96 -28.13
N THR A 694 5.40 -19.18 -28.84
CA THR A 694 6.49 -20.04 -28.33
C THR A 694 7.21 -19.46 -27.11
N TYR A 695 6.94 -18.20 -26.76
CA TYR A 695 7.57 -17.50 -25.65
C TYR A 695 6.65 -17.34 -24.44
N GLY A 696 5.33 -17.54 -24.59
CA GLY A 696 4.32 -17.18 -23.60
C GLY A 696 3.60 -15.85 -23.88
N ALA A 697 2.70 -15.46 -22.99
CA ALA A 697 1.97 -14.19 -22.96
C ALA A 697 1.46 -13.88 -21.55
N LEU A 698 1.09 -12.61 -21.31
CA LEU A 698 0.38 -12.16 -20.12
C LEU A 698 -0.80 -11.28 -20.53
N TYR A 699 -1.96 -11.52 -19.94
CA TYR A 699 -3.18 -10.76 -20.16
C TYR A 699 -3.52 -9.96 -18.90
N ALA A 700 -3.78 -8.67 -19.04
CA ALA A 700 -4.26 -7.81 -17.97
C ALA A 700 -5.74 -7.51 -18.19
N LEU A 701 -6.58 -8.19 -17.40
CA LEU A 701 -8.03 -8.05 -17.44
C LEU A 701 -8.40 -6.97 -16.42
N PRO A 702 -9.04 -5.86 -16.81
CA PRO A 702 -9.53 -4.88 -15.84
C PRO A 702 -10.43 -5.55 -14.81
N VAL A 703 -10.36 -5.15 -13.53
CA VAL A 703 -11.13 -5.79 -12.45
C VAL A 703 -12.64 -5.79 -12.74
N GLY A 704 -13.14 -4.77 -13.45
CA GLY A 704 -14.54 -4.71 -13.88
C GLY A 704 -14.97 -5.90 -14.76
N ASN A 705 -14.05 -6.46 -15.57
CA ASN A 705 -14.32 -7.62 -16.42
C ASN A 705 -14.50 -8.92 -15.62
N VAL A 706 -13.92 -8.99 -14.42
CA VAL A 706 -13.92 -10.22 -13.60
C VAL A 706 -14.94 -10.16 -12.46
N ILE A 707 -15.87 -9.22 -12.55
CA ILE A 707 -17.01 -9.08 -11.64
C ILE A 707 -18.28 -9.30 -12.46
N PRO A 708 -19.17 -10.23 -12.07
CA PRO A 708 -20.44 -10.43 -12.76
C PRO A 708 -21.27 -9.14 -12.86
N GLY A 709 -21.59 -8.73 -14.10
CA GLY A 709 -22.32 -7.49 -14.38
C GLY A 709 -21.49 -6.20 -14.20
N GLY A 710 -20.18 -6.33 -14.01
CA GLY A 710 -19.23 -5.22 -14.01
C GLY A 710 -19.06 -4.59 -15.39
N PRO A 711 -18.40 -3.43 -15.48
CA PRO A 711 -18.15 -2.76 -16.74
C PRO A 711 -17.08 -3.49 -17.56
N ASP A 712 -17.39 -3.78 -18.82
CA ASP A 712 -16.41 -4.31 -19.78
C ASP A 712 -15.34 -3.27 -20.11
N GLY A 713 -14.09 -3.62 -19.82
CA GLY A 713 -12.89 -2.88 -20.18
C GLY A 713 -12.02 -3.63 -21.20
N THR A 714 -11.11 -2.89 -21.83
CA THR A 714 -10.16 -3.46 -22.79
C THR A 714 -9.10 -4.29 -22.08
N VAL A 715 -8.96 -5.56 -22.46
CA VAL A 715 -7.86 -6.42 -22.01
C VAL A 715 -6.57 -6.02 -22.70
N THR A 716 -5.51 -5.80 -21.90
CA THR A 716 -4.16 -5.54 -22.44
C THR A 716 -3.41 -6.85 -22.59
N THR A 717 -2.77 -7.06 -23.75
CA THR A 717 -1.93 -8.25 -24.01
C THR A 717 -0.46 -7.86 -24.06
N TYR A 718 0.34 -8.45 -23.17
CA TYR A 718 1.79 -8.40 -23.22
C TYR A 718 2.30 -9.69 -23.85
N GLN A 719 2.94 -9.59 -25.02
CA GLN A 719 3.48 -10.75 -25.72
C GLN A 719 4.87 -10.44 -26.30
N PRO A 720 5.89 -11.28 -26.04
CA PRO A 720 7.20 -11.16 -26.68
C PRO A 720 7.10 -11.04 -28.20
N GLY A 721 7.78 -10.03 -28.77
CA GLY A 721 7.72 -9.67 -30.19
C GLY A 721 6.68 -8.60 -30.55
N THR A 722 5.89 -8.11 -29.60
CA THR A 722 4.95 -6.98 -29.79
C THR A 722 5.21 -5.88 -28.75
N GLY A 723 4.72 -4.65 -29.00
CA GLY A 723 4.75 -3.58 -27.99
C GLY A 723 6.14 -3.17 -27.48
N GLY A 724 7.22 -3.50 -28.19
CA GLY A 724 8.60 -3.28 -27.75
C GLY A 724 9.21 -4.42 -26.93
N LEU A 725 8.43 -5.44 -26.58
CA LEU A 725 8.96 -6.65 -25.93
C LEU A 725 9.84 -7.43 -26.92
N PRO A 726 11.07 -7.82 -26.53
CA PRO A 726 11.93 -8.66 -27.37
C PRO A 726 11.24 -9.98 -27.72
N ALA A 727 11.40 -10.46 -28.96
CA ALA A 727 10.90 -11.76 -29.40
C ALA A 727 11.84 -12.89 -28.93
N THR A 728 12.04 -12.99 -27.62
CA THR A 728 12.86 -14.00 -26.95
C THR A 728 12.19 -14.43 -25.65
N GLY A 729 12.52 -15.62 -25.17
CA GLY A 729 11.96 -16.13 -23.92
C GLY A 729 11.66 -17.62 -23.97
N SER A 730 11.07 -18.13 -22.90
CA SER A 730 10.63 -19.54 -22.86
C SER A 730 9.32 -19.72 -22.09
N THR A 731 9.10 -18.92 -21.05
CA THR A 731 7.91 -18.95 -20.20
C THR A 731 7.51 -17.54 -19.74
N PHE A 732 7.46 -16.59 -20.67
CA PHE A 732 7.02 -15.22 -20.37
C PHE A 732 5.59 -15.23 -19.82
N GLY A 733 5.39 -14.56 -18.69
CA GLY A 733 4.13 -14.59 -17.96
C GLY A 733 4.04 -15.72 -16.94
N SER A 734 5.17 -16.34 -16.55
CA SER A 734 5.20 -17.34 -15.47
C SER A 734 4.95 -16.75 -14.07
N ALA A 735 5.12 -15.43 -13.92
CA ALA A 735 4.71 -14.65 -12.75
C ALA A 735 4.54 -13.17 -13.17
N ALA A 736 3.70 -12.43 -12.45
CA ALA A 736 3.53 -10.99 -12.63
C ALA A 736 3.23 -10.25 -11.31
N ARG A 737 3.70 -9.01 -11.16
CA ARG A 737 3.49 -8.13 -9.99
C ARG A 737 3.47 -6.65 -10.37
#